data_AF-A0A8D8VZG7-F1
#
_entry.id   AF-A0A8D8VZG7-F1
#
_cell.length_a   1.000
_cell.length_b   1.000
_cell.length_c   1.000
_cell.angle_alpha   90.00
_cell.angle_beta   90.00
_cell.angle_gamma   90.00
#
_symmetry.space_group_name_H-M   'P 1'
#
loop_
_entity.id
_entity.type
_entity.pdbx_description
1 polymer ?
#
loop_
_entity_poly.entity_id
_entity_poly.type
_entity_poly.pdbx_seq_one_letter_code
_entity_poly.pdbx_strand_id
1 'polypeptide(L)'
;RNLQRERLQLMQQLSEARLALQSYKREVKETKRSDETVLEKCKQAMERHRSQCSEYDGEIAKLRLLEEKLQDKVSSYKQENSSLVSELKQLKSLMDARETKLKKEARRSKQFTEQQSDSKIDELVVSWKAEVKSKDNKIQELKQSLEKETHARSKAEQLNKELREEVDTLNESKQKVNKITGELEQCQRDLSCSQSRVKTLTAQVSSMERDVNDTHALLAKKDKEVDAARQEIVKKDNTLVGINAELGQTRRELEEVKSELEEKVKQMEKTDDKKLEASEYTKELDSLRSKVEEEKEAARQWRKDWYQSVKERNSALADLKLAQSENESLKEKVDSLEKQLSSLQEKSDASEKSLVEKLRETEDLTRTIDTLKREMEKYEGQVKDMREMKEKYEKDKKSLQDLKNTKDKLDLSCRGYKVDLSTTRAELDQAKARCIELEADVKRCTRECEGLKEAVAILDKENGETTRRGADKEEELATLRQDNKTLKEDKLDLWHQVKTQEHNLKTLQNSMEDLKRNMSERENKLKTANEIIGEYESKITALESTIGRSESYCKEMVPYLETLQKNNDILSHDNEQLRKERTEYITQLSNACAANESLSKSNSALSHQVTELETTVKSLESFYKQREIRLDTTVNQLFKLCEHQRICYEESLKKKPNLLRKVFGSSQNKEFDSKEMEAMLNQERSRAKDLAEKLYLTKAELDTIMHRKTQRVSIQQNREDNKENVPSNNKTDTRCKMTVSKESIASSNSSEGNLKALTRILNLDNTVNINTAMFLSEQCVVLGTRDGLFSLHLNELGEAKSKPTQIGGVEMVHAITFIHQKHMALLVTGSNRTLHTANLRHLVTAAEMNACASPSLDLSPLFPSAPLTGVNTLAISPCQNILAIAIGSTLVICRWNNVDYDEMCRKDMGGGSIQSVSVVSPHSIVYASERSGFVTFDPTTCRHRAWLSTKEPVVSSPGSRPLCLVNISKHEHLACFNTGALFVDDTGKMTRSEPLYWNYLPVAIVFRKPFLVVFNPSCITIIQINENTLRRRESNSSTQPDDRVIDVKKPKFLGETLCNKNVVLMSHNALQLLNPELVFSAQSLTLSDVTSQDGDELSMSAIDEELKLCLCA
;
A
#
# COMPACT_ATOMS: atom_id res chain seq x y z
N ARG A 1 43.92 -34.71 54.23
CA ARG A 1 42.60 -34.79 53.55
C ARG A 1 41.63 -33.72 54.05
N ASN A 2 41.34 -33.58 55.35
CA ASN A 2 40.44 -32.52 55.86
C ASN A 2 40.96 -31.09 55.58
N LEU A 3 42.25 -30.82 55.84
CA LEU A 3 42.89 -29.54 55.46
C LEU A 3 42.83 -29.22 53.96
N GLN A 4 42.81 -30.24 53.09
CA GLN A 4 42.66 -30.05 51.64
C GLN A 4 41.22 -29.68 51.25
N ARG A 5 40.23 -30.27 51.93
CA ARG A 5 38.81 -29.90 51.75
C ARG A 5 38.53 -28.49 52.26
N GLU A 6 39.06 -28.13 53.44
CA GLU A 6 38.94 -26.76 53.96
C GLU A 6 39.62 -25.74 53.04
N ARG A 7 40.80 -26.06 52.50
CA ARG A 7 41.48 -25.21 51.51
C ARG A 7 40.66 -25.05 50.22
N LEU A 8 40.00 -26.10 49.73
CA LEU A 8 39.14 -26.05 48.55
C LEU A 8 37.86 -25.24 48.82
N GLN A 9 37.23 -25.42 49.99
CA GLN A 9 36.08 -24.61 50.41
C GLN A 9 36.45 -23.13 50.55
N LEU A 10 37.60 -22.83 51.17
CA LEU A 10 38.11 -21.46 51.27
C LEU A 10 38.40 -20.86 49.90
N MET A 11 39.00 -21.62 48.97
CA MET A 11 39.23 -21.15 47.60
C MET A 11 37.93 -20.90 46.84
N GLN A 12 36.91 -21.74 47.04
CA GLN A 12 35.60 -21.57 46.43
C GLN A 12 34.88 -20.33 46.99
N GLN A 13 34.88 -20.15 48.31
CA GLN A 13 34.37 -18.93 48.96
C GLN A 13 35.13 -17.67 48.50
N LEU A 14 36.45 -17.75 48.30
CA LEU A 14 37.25 -16.64 47.77
C LEU A 14 36.91 -16.33 46.32
N SER A 15 36.56 -17.34 45.51
CA SER A 15 36.14 -17.16 44.12
C SER A 15 34.75 -16.52 44.03
N GLU A 16 33.82 -16.94 44.89
CA GLU A 16 32.47 -16.37 45.00
C GLU A 16 32.54 -14.93 45.51
N ALA A 17 33.36 -14.65 46.52
CA ALA A 17 33.61 -13.29 47.01
C ALA A 17 34.23 -12.39 45.93
N ARG A 18 35.15 -12.91 45.09
CA ARG A 18 35.73 -12.15 43.97
C ARG A 18 34.70 -11.82 42.89
N LEU A 19 33.80 -12.75 42.57
CA LEU A 19 32.73 -12.54 41.60
C LEU A 19 31.70 -11.52 42.13
N ALA A 20 31.31 -11.64 43.40
CA ALA A 20 30.44 -10.65 44.07
C ALA A 20 31.08 -9.26 44.07
N LEU A 21 32.40 -9.16 44.33
CA LEU A 21 33.12 -7.89 44.33
C LEU A 21 33.30 -7.30 42.91
N GLN A 22 33.36 -8.14 41.87
CA GLN A 22 33.33 -7.70 40.47
C GLN A 22 31.94 -7.20 40.05
N SER A 23 30.88 -7.88 40.48
CA SER A 23 29.49 -7.43 40.29
C SER A 23 29.25 -6.08 40.97
N TYR A 24 29.65 -5.94 42.24
CA TYR A 24 29.53 -4.68 42.98
C TYR A 24 30.35 -3.55 42.34
N LYS A 25 31.55 -3.84 41.83
CA LYS A 25 32.35 -2.85 41.07
C LYS A 25 31.68 -2.43 39.75
N ARG A 26 30.89 -3.30 39.12
CA ARG A 26 30.13 -2.98 37.91
C ARG A 26 28.94 -2.09 38.25
N GLU A 27 28.17 -2.43 39.28
CA GLU A 27 27.07 -1.58 39.78
C GLU A 27 27.55 -0.20 40.24
N VAL A 28 28.68 -0.11 40.95
CA VAL A 28 29.27 1.17 41.35
C VAL A 28 29.72 2.00 40.15
N LYS A 29 30.17 1.37 39.05
CA LYS A 29 30.52 2.09 37.81
C LYS A 29 29.29 2.57 37.06
N GLU A 30 28.22 1.78 37.05
CA GLU A 30 26.95 2.15 36.41
C GLU A 30 26.24 3.26 37.17
N THR A 31 26.18 3.19 38.50
CA THR A 31 25.65 4.27 39.35
C THR A 31 26.49 5.54 39.21
N LYS A 32 27.83 5.44 39.16
CA LYS A 32 28.68 6.61 38.90
C LYS A 32 28.42 7.23 37.51
N ARG A 33 28.19 6.41 36.48
CA ARG A 33 27.80 6.90 35.15
C ARG A 33 26.42 7.54 35.17
N SER A 34 25.44 6.97 35.87
CA SER A 34 24.11 7.59 36.00
C SER A 34 24.21 8.93 36.72
N ASP A 35 24.98 9.01 37.80
CA ASP A 35 25.19 10.24 38.56
C ASP A 35 25.93 11.30 37.73
N GLU A 36 26.92 10.91 36.93
CA GLU A 36 27.59 11.82 35.97
C GLU A 36 26.60 12.34 34.91
N THR A 37 25.71 11.50 34.38
CA THR A 37 24.68 11.98 33.43
C THR A 37 23.63 12.88 34.07
N VAL A 38 23.26 12.64 35.33
CA VAL A 38 22.34 13.50 36.09
C VAL A 38 23.01 14.82 36.43
N LEU A 39 24.28 14.81 36.82
CA LEU A 39 25.07 16.00 37.06
C LEU A 39 25.21 16.85 35.79
N GLU A 40 25.42 16.22 34.63
CA GLU A 40 25.51 16.93 33.35
C GLU A 40 24.17 17.54 32.93
N LYS A 41 23.06 16.82 33.13
CA LYS A 41 21.71 17.39 32.94
C LYS A 41 21.43 18.56 33.89
N CYS A 42 21.88 18.47 35.15
CA CYS A 42 21.76 19.56 36.12
C CYS A 42 22.63 20.76 35.75
N LYS A 43 23.86 20.55 35.26
CA LYS A 43 24.71 21.62 34.74
C LYS A 43 24.08 22.31 33.53
N GLN A 44 23.54 21.55 32.58
CA GLN A 44 22.82 22.12 31.44
C GLN A 44 21.56 22.90 31.86
N ALA A 45 20.84 22.44 32.89
CA ALA A 45 19.71 23.18 33.46
C ALA A 45 20.15 24.46 34.16
N MET A 46 21.24 24.42 34.95
CA MET A 46 21.81 25.61 35.58
C MET A 46 22.34 26.62 34.56
N GLU A 47 22.97 26.17 33.47
CA GLU A 47 23.47 27.07 32.41
C GLU A 47 22.31 27.74 31.66
N ARG A 48 21.20 27.01 31.42
CA ARG A 48 19.96 27.59 30.87
C ARG A 48 19.35 28.62 31.81
N HIS A 49 19.24 28.32 33.10
CA HIS A 49 18.76 29.28 34.09
C HIS A 49 19.70 30.48 34.24
N ARG A 50 21.02 30.29 34.10
CA ARG A 50 22.01 31.37 34.11
C ARG A 50 21.88 32.27 32.90
N SER A 51 21.61 31.71 31.72
CA SER A 51 21.31 32.48 30.51
C SER A 51 20.02 33.28 30.66
N GLN A 52 18.96 32.68 31.21
CA GLN A 52 17.72 33.39 31.50
C GLN A 52 17.90 34.51 32.54
N CYS A 53 18.68 34.27 33.61
CA CYS A 53 19.00 35.32 34.59
C CYS A 53 19.79 36.46 33.95
N SER A 54 20.72 36.16 33.04
CA SER A 54 21.48 37.18 32.30
C SER A 54 20.60 38.01 31.35
N GLU A 55 19.58 37.41 30.74
CA GLU A 55 18.59 38.14 29.93
C GLU A 55 17.75 39.06 30.82
N TYR A 56 17.28 38.57 31.97
CA TYR A 56 16.55 39.40 32.94
C TYR A 56 17.41 40.51 33.54
N ASP A 57 18.69 40.27 33.83
CA ASP A 57 19.63 41.32 34.26
C ASP A 57 19.83 42.38 33.17
N GLY A 58 19.83 41.98 31.90
CA GLY A 58 19.85 42.88 30.75
C GLY A 58 18.59 43.73 30.63
N GLU A 59 17.42 43.16 30.89
CA GLU A 59 16.15 43.90 30.94
C GLU A 59 16.07 44.84 32.15
N ILE A 60 16.52 44.40 33.33
CA ILE A 60 16.61 45.24 34.53
C ILE A 60 17.57 46.42 34.30
N ALA A 61 18.69 46.21 33.60
CA ALA A 61 19.60 47.28 33.24
C ALA A 61 18.95 48.30 32.28
N LYS A 62 18.17 47.84 31.29
CA LYS A 62 17.40 48.72 30.40
C LYS A 62 16.34 49.51 31.16
N LEU A 63 15.63 48.88 32.10
CA LEU A 63 14.64 49.54 32.94
C LEU A 63 15.27 50.57 33.89
N ARG A 64 16.42 50.26 34.51
CA ARG A 64 17.17 51.23 35.33
C ARG A 64 17.67 52.43 34.53
N LEU A 65 18.14 52.20 33.30
CA LEU A 65 18.56 53.28 32.41
C LEU A 65 17.37 54.16 31.98
N LEU A 66 16.17 53.58 31.88
CA LEU A 66 14.93 54.30 31.61
C LEU A 66 14.49 55.11 32.84
N GLU A 67 14.60 54.52 34.04
CA GLU A 67 14.33 55.16 35.33
C GLU A 67 15.25 56.37 35.53
N GLU A 68 16.55 56.23 35.26
CA GLU A 68 17.53 57.33 35.34
C GLU A 68 17.18 58.46 34.35
N LYS A 69 16.85 58.14 33.09
CA LYS A 69 16.40 59.14 32.10
C LYS A 69 15.11 59.84 32.49
N LEU A 70 14.19 59.13 33.15
CA LEU A 70 12.96 59.72 33.69
C LEU A 70 13.26 60.58 34.92
N GLN A 71 14.18 60.17 35.80
CA GLN A 71 14.65 60.93 36.94
C GLN A 71 15.30 62.26 36.50
N ASP A 72 16.10 62.23 35.43
CA ASP A 72 16.71 63.42 34.82
C ASP A 72 15.66 64.36 34.23
N LYS A 73 14.65 63.82 33.54
CA LYS A 73 13.52 64.63 33.05
C LYS A 73 12.70 65.23 34.19
N VAL A 74 12.43 64.48 35.25
CA VAL A 74 11.73 64.97 36.44
C VAL A 74 12.56 66.06 37.14
N SER A 75 13.89 65.93 37.17
CA SER A 75 14.79 66.94 37.73
C SER A 75 14.81 68.22 36.89
N SER A 76 14.86 68.08 35.56
CA SER A 76 14.72 69.20 34.61
C SER A 76 13.39 69.93 34.79
N TYR A 77 12.28 69.20 34.84
CA TYR A 77 10.95 69.80 35.07
C TYR A 77 10.79 70.41 36.46
N LYS A 78 11.43 69.85 37.50
CA LYS A 78 11.48 70.48 38.83
C LYS A 78 12.27 71.80 38.79
N GLN A 79 13.37 71.85 38.05
CA GLN A 79 14.17 73.06 37.90
C GLN A 79 13.43 74.13 37.11
N GLU A 80 12.75 73.75 36.03
CA GLU A 80 11.89 74.64 35.23
C GLU A 80 10.69 75.14 36.04
N ASN A 81 10.04 74.28 36.84
CA ASN A 81 9.01 74.72 37.77
C ASN A 81 9.55 75.67 38.84
N SER A 82 10.79 75.50 39.30
CA SER A 82 11.40 76.42 40.27
C SER A 82 11.66 77.80 39.66
N SER A 83 12.07 77.88 38.38
CA SER A 83 12.25 79.16 37.69
C SER A 83 10.92 79.83 37.41
N LEU A 84 9.90 79.08 36.97
CA LEU A 84 8.55 79.59 36.76
C LEU A 84 7.90 80.06 38.07
N VAL A 85 8.10 79.35 39.18
CA VAL A 85 7.63 79.79 40.50
C VAL A 85 8.36 81.05 40.97
N SER A 86 9.65 81.19 40.68
CA SER A 86 10.41 82.42 40.95
C SER A 86 9.90 83.60 40.12
N GLU A 87 9.64 83.39 38.83
CA GLU A 87 9.05 84.39 37.93
C GLU A 87 7.64 84.78 38.38
N LEU A 88 6.80 83.83 38.79
CA LEU A 88 5.49 84.09 39.36
C LEU A 88 5.58 84.91 40.66
N LYS A 89 6.60 84.65 41.50
CA LYS A 89 6.84 85.42 42.73
C LYS A 89 7.29 86.85 42.43
N GLN A 90 8.14 87.04 41.41
CA GLN A 90 8.52 88.37 40.92
C GLN A 90 7.33 89.12 40.32
N LEU A 91 6.53 88.47 39.47
CA LEU A 91 5.32 89.04 38.89
C LEU A 91 4.29 89.40 39.95
N LYS A 92 4.13 88.57 40.99
CA LYS A 92 3.24 88.87 42.12
C LYS A 92 3.72 90.08 42.92
N SER A 93 5.03 90.18 43.18
CA SER A 93 5.60 91.37 43.84
C SER A 93 5.44 92.65 43.01
N LEU A 94 5.54 92.55 41.68
CA LEU A 94 5.28 93.66 40.76
C LEU A 94 3.80 94.02 40.70
N MET A 95 2.89 93.04 40.78
CA MET A 95 1.46 93.31 40.88
C MET A 95 1.10 93.97 42.21
N ASP A 96 1.63 93.51 43.35
CA ASP A 96 1.39 94.12 44.66
C ASP A 96 1.95 95.56 44.70
N ALA A 97 3.12 95.80 44.07
CA ALA A 97 3.69 97.13 43.88
C ALA A 97 2.84 98.02 42.94
N ARG A 98 2.16 97.43 41.95
CA ARG A 98 1.29 98.14 41.01
C ARG A 98 -0.09 98.41 41.62
N GLU A 99 -0.61 97.51 42.44
CA GLU A 99 -1.84 97.69 43.19
C GLU A 99 -1.71 98.78 44.26
N THR A 100 -0.54 98.86 44.92
CA THR A 100 -0.23 99.97 45.84
C THR A 100 -0.03 101.31 45.13
N LYS A 101 0.52 101.31 43.90
CA LYS A 101 0.56 102.51 43.03
C LYS A 101 -0.84 102.92 42.53
N LEU A 102 -1.69 101.97 42.13
CA LEU A 102 -3.08 102.20 41.73
C LEU A 102 -3.94 102.72 42.90
N LYS A 103 -3.73 102.23 44.13
CA LYS A 103 -4.38 102.78 45.33
C LYS A 103 -3.89 104.20 45.67
N LYS A 104 -2.67 104.59 45.28
CA LYS A 104 -2.15 105.97 45.39
C LYS A 104 -2.66 106.88 44.27
N GLU A 105 -2.77 106.39 43.04
CA GLU A 105 -3.33 107.13 41.89
C GLU A 105 -4.85 107.31 42.01
N ALA A 106 -5.59 106.32 42.53
CA ALA A 106 -7.01 106.46 42.85
C ALA A 106 -7.28 107.49 43.98
N ARG A 107 -6.32 107.69 44.90
CA ARG A 107 -6.37 108.76 45.92
C ARG A 107 -6.02 110.14 45.35
N ARG A 108 -5.14 110.21 44.34
CA ARG A 108 -4.82 111.45 43.61
C ARG A 108 -5.91 111.86 42.61
N SER A 109 -6.62 110.89 42.04
CA SER A 109 -7.73 111.11 41.09
C SER A 109 -9.01 111.64 41.77
N LYS A 110 -9.14 111.51 43.11
CA LYS A 110 -10.20 112.15 43.91
C LYS A 110 -9.92 113.62 44.27
N GLN A 111 -8.74 114.16 43.96
CA GLN A 111 -8.28 115.47 44.42
C GLN A 111 -8.01 116.47 43.28
N PHE A 112 -8.41 116.14 42.04
CA PHE A 112 -8.16 116.96 40.85
C PHE A 112 -9.41 117.05 39.95
N THR A 113 -10.57 117.27 40.57
CA THR A 113 -11.77 117.72 39.87
C THR A 113 -12.03 119.17 40.25
N GLU A 114 -11.25 120.09 39.69
CA GLU A 114 -11.68 121.46 39.44
C GLU A 114 -10.69 122.14 38.47
N GLN A 115 -11.27 122.79 37.46
CA GLN A 115 -10.68 123.75 36.50
C GLN A 115 -10.16 123.25 35.14
N GLN A 116 -11.09 123.40 34.17
CA GLN A 116 -10.99 123.87 32.78
C GLN A 116 -9.60 124.15 32.18
N SER A 117 -9.35 123.66 30.94
CA SER A 117 -9.73 124.36 29.69
C SER A 117 -9.12 123.68 28.45
N ASP A 118 -10.00 123.31 27.52
CA ASP A 118 -9.93 123.09 26.06
C ASP A 118 -8.64 123.36 25.25
N SER A 119 -7.55 122.63 25.52
CA SER A 119 -6.49 122.39 24.52
C SER A 119 -6.01 120.93 24.44
N LYS A 120 -6.74 120.01 25.09
CA LYS A 120 -6.31 118.62 25.34
C LYS A 120 -6.89 117.57 24.40
N ILE A 121 -7.79 117.94 23.50
CA ILE A 121 -8.50 116.96 22.66
C ILE A 121 -7.56 116.36 21.60
N ASP A 122 -6.66 117.15 20.99
CA ASP A 122 -5.70 116.61 20.01
C ASP A 122 -4.57 115.79 20.65
N GLU A 123 -4.15 116.15 21.87
CA GLU A 123 -3.17 115.38 22.65
C GLU A 123 -3.77 114.06 23.18
N LEU A 124 -5.06 114.06 23.58
CA LEU A 124 -5.78 112.85 23.99
C LEU A 124 -6.04 111.91 22.81
N VAL A 125 -6.28 112.42 21.59
CA VAL A 125 -6.42 111.57 20.40
C VAL A 125 -5.09 110.92 20.02
N VAL A 126 -3.95 111.62 20.15
CA VAL A 126 -2.62 111.03 19.94
C VAL A 126 -2.27 110.03 21.04
N SER A 127 -2.58 110.34 22.30
CA SER A 127 -2.44 109.43 23.44
C SER A 127 -3.30 108.17 23.27
N TRP A 128 -4.57 108.31 22.89
CA TRP A 128 -5.48 107.19 22.70
C TRP A 128 -5.11 106.38 21.45
N LYS A 129 -4.60 107.00 20.38
CA LYS A 129 -4.02 106.26 19.23
C LYS A 129 -2.76 105.48 19.65
N ALA A 130 -1.90 106.05 20.48
CA ALA A 130 -0.73 105.36 21.02
C ALA A 130 -1.13 104.21 21.97
N GLU A 131 -2.19 104.40 22.77
CA GLU A 131 -2.72 103.40 23.69
C GLU A 131 -3.46 102.27 22.96
N VAL A 132 -4.22 102.58 21.90
CA VAL A 132 -4.83 101.60 20.98
C VAL A 132 -3.74 100.81 20.26
N LYS A 133 -2.67 101.47 19.78
CA LYS A 133 -1.53 100.79 19.14
C LYS A 133 -0.76 99.90 20.11
N SER A 134 -0.61 100.32 21.37
CA SER A 134 -0.04 99.50 22.44
C SER A 134 -0.91 98.29 22.77
N LYS A 135 -2.23 98.46 22.83
CA LYS A 135 -3.18 97.36 23.05
C LYS A 135 -3.27 96.43 21.84
N ASP A 136 -3.19 96.92 20.61
CA ASP A 136 -3.13 96.10 19.40
C ASP A 136 -1.85 95.25 19.34
N ASN A 137 -0.71 95.82 19.73
CA ASN A 137 0.54 95.05 19.89
C ASN A 137 0.40 93.99 20.99
N LYS A 138 -0.28 94.30 22.10
CA LYS A 138 -0.58 93.33 23.15
C LYS A 138 -1.52 92.23 22.68
N ILE A 139 -2.51 92.56 21.86
CA ILE A 139 -3.45 91.61 21.25
C ILE A 139 -2.72 90.72 20.23
N GLN A 140 -1.75 91.25 19.46
CA GLN A 140 -0.90 90.43 18.60
C GLN A 140 0.03 89.49 19.38
N GLU A 141 0.65 89.94 20.48
CA GLU A 141 1.44 89.08 21.37
C GLU A 141 0.59 87.96 22.00
N LEU A 142 -0.64 88.28 22.41
CA LEU A 142 -1.58 87.30 22.95
C LEU A 142 -2.09 86.34 21.88
N LYS A 143 -2.33 86.81 20.64
CA LYS A 143 -2.67 85.92 19.51
C LYS A 143 -1.54 84.97 19.15
N GLN A 144 -0.28 85.44 19.13
CA GLN A 144 0.88 84.58 18.92
C GLN A 144 1.10 83.59 20.07
N SER A 145 0.82 83.98 21.32
CA SER A 145 0.86 83.03 22.45
C SER A 145 -0.27 82.00 22.35
N LEU A 146 -1.47 82.40 21.93
CA LEU A 146 -2.60 81.49 21.73
C LEU A 146 -2.34 80.51 20.58
N GLU A 147 -1.70 80.95 19.48
CA GLU A 147 -1.27 80.06 18.39
C GLU A 147 -0.20 79.04 18.83
N LYS A 148 0.70 79.42 19.74
CA LYS A 148 1.65 78.47 20.34
C LYS A 148 0.94 77.46 21.23
N GLU A 149 -0.08 77.90 21.98
CA GLU A 149 -0.90 77.03 22.82
C GLU A 149 -1.78 76.07 21.99
N THR A 150 -2.33 76.51 20.86
CA THR A 150 -3.08 75.62 19.95
C THR A 150 -2.18 74.60 19.26
N HIS A 151 -0.94 74.96 18.91
CA HIS A 151 0.06 74.01 18.39
C HIS A 151 0.52 72.99 19.46
N ALA A 152 0.69 73.44 20.71
CA ALA A 152 0.98 72.54 21.83
C ALA A 152 -0.20 71.58 22.10
N ARG A 153 -1.44 72.06 21.98
CA ARG A 153 -2.65 71.25 22.13
C ARG A 153 -2.81 70.22 21.01
N SER A 154 -2.54 70.56 19.76
CA SER A 154 -2.59 69.59 18.66
C SER A 154 -1.51 68.51 18.80
N LYS A 155 -0.33 68.88 19.29
CA LYS A 155 0.76 67.93 19.58
C LYS A 155 0.41 67.01 20.76
N ALA A 156 -0.26 67.52 21.78
CA ALA A 156 -0.79 66.71 22.89
C ALA A 156 -1.92 65.76 22.44
N GLU A 157 -2.79 66.17 21.52
CA GLU A 157 -3.81 65.31 20.91
C GLU A 157 -3.19 64.19 20.06
N GLN A 158 -2.12 64.48 19.32
CA GLN A 158 -1.39 63.49 18.55
C GLN A 158 -0.67 62.48 19.44
N LEU A 159 0.00 62.92 20.51
CA LEU A 159 0.59 62.03 21.52
C LEU A 159 -0.47 61.18 22.23
N ASN A 160 -1.66 61.72 22.50
CA ASN A 160 -2.76 60.95 23.08
C ASN A 160 -3.38 59.94 22.11
N LYS A 161 -3.17 60.09 20.80
CA LYS A 161 -3.56 59.10 19.80
C LYS A 161 -2.53 57.98 19.74
N GLU A 162 -1.24 58.32 19.70
CA GLU A 162 -0.13 57.37 19.75
C GLU A 162 -0.17 56.53 21.05
N LEU A 163 -0.45 57.16 22.19
CA LEU A 163 -0.60 56.46 23.47
C LEU A 163 -1.78 55.48 23.48
N ARG A 164 -2.89 55.78 22.77
CA ARG A 164 -4.01 54.84 22.65
C ARG A 164 -3.65 53.64 21.79
N GLU A 165 -2.95 53.86 20.68
CA GLU A 165 -2.45 52.78 19.81
C GLU A 165 -1.45 51.89 20.56
N GLU A 166 -0.57 52.45 21.39
CA GLU A 166 0.31 51.69 22.28
C GLU A 166 -0.47 50.91 23.36
N VAL A 167 -1.52 51.49 23.94
CA VAL A 167 -2.37 50.78 24.93
C VAL A 167 -3.14 49.63 24.27
N ASP A 168 -3.60 49.77 23.03
CA ASP A 168 -4.28 48.71 22.30
C ASP A 168 -3.33 47.57 21.93
N THR A 169 -2.11 47.87 21.48
CA THR A 169 -1.06 46.84 21.26
C THR A 169 -0.60 46.18 22.56
N LEU A 170 -0.59 46.91 23.68
CA LEU A 170 -0.36 46.33 25.01
C LEU A 170 -1.50 45.39 25.44
N ASN A 171 -2.74 45.70 25.10
CA ASN A 171 -3.89 44.83 25.40
C ASN A 171 -3.87 43.56 24.53
N GLU A 172 -3.49 43.65 23.26
CA GLU A 172 -3.29 42.48 22.40
C GLU A 172 -2.14 41.58 22.88
N SER A 173 -1.02 42.17 23.29
CA SER A 173 0.09 41.40 23.87
C SER A 173 -0.30 40.76 25.20
N LYS A 174 -1.09 41.45 26.04
CA LYS A 174 -1.67 40.88 27.26
C LYS A 174 -2.62 39.71 26.99
N GLN A 175 -3.42 39.77 25.94
CA GLN A 175 -4.26 38.63 25.51
C GLN A 175 -3.43 37.44 25.02
N LYS A 176 -2.34 37.69 24.29
CA LYS A 176 -1.38 36.65 23.87
C LYS A 176 -0.68 36.00 25.09
N VAL A 177 -0.27 36.81 26.07
CA VAL A 177 0.31 36.32 27.33
C VAL A 177 -0.69 35.45 28.10
N ASN A 178 -1.95 35.87 28.21
CA ASN A 178 -2.99 35.06 28.87
C ASN A 178 -3.24 33.74 28.15
N LYS A 179 -3.21 33.73 26.80
CA LYS A 179 -3.33 32.50 26.01
C LYS A 179 -2.15 31.55 26.25
N ILE A 180 -0.92 32.08 26.22
CA ILE A 180 0.30 31.30 26.50
C ILE A 180 0.29 30.79 27.95
N THR A 181 -0.24 31.58 28.89
CA THR A 181 -0.37 31.16 30.31
C THR A 181 -1.36 30.00 30.44
N GLY A 182 -2.49 30.02 29.73
CA GLY A 182 -3.43 28.89 29.68
C GLY A 182 -2.85 27.64 29.00
N GLU A 183 -2.03 27.81 27.96
CA GLU A 183 -1.30 26.71 27.32
C GLU A 183 -0.21 26.13 28.27
N LEU A 184 0.43 26.97 29.09
CA LEU A 184 1.38 26.53 30.11
C LEU A 184 0.70 25.73 31.23
N GLU A 185 -0.44 26.19 31.74
CA GLU A 185 -1.24 25.45 32.72
C GLU A 185 -1.73 24.10 32.17
N GLN A 186 -2.08 24.05 30.88
CA GLN A 186 -2.43 22.80 30.21
C GLN A 186 -1.24 21.84 30.10
N CYS A 187 -0.08 22.34 29.65
CA CYS A 187 1.17 21.57 29.63
C CYS A 187 1.57 21.06 31.03
N GLN A 188 1.30 21.82 32.08
CA GLN A 188 1.60 21.43 33.45
C GLN A 188 0.66 20.30 33.95
N ARG A 189 -0.62 20.31 33.52
CA ARG A 189 -1.54 19.18 33.74
C ARG A 189 -1.14 17.93 32.95
N ASP A 190 -0.73 18.11 31.69
CA ASP A 190 -0.31 17.00 30.83
C ASP A 190 1.00 16.38 31.30
N LEU A 191 1.92 17.18 31.85
CA LEU A 191 3.15 16.71 32.50
C LEU A 191 2.84 15.89 33.77
N SER A 192 1.89 16.33 34.60
CA SER A 192 1.45 15.59 35.79
C SER A 192 0.78 14.25 35.42
N CYS A 193 -0.07 14.26 34.38
CA CYS A 193 -0.65 13.04 33.83
C CYS A 193 0.42 12.08 33.30
N SER A 194 1.40 12.60 32.55
CA SER A 194 2.54 11.82 32.04
C SER A 194 3.41 11.26 33.16
N GLN A 195 3.65 12.02 34.24
CA GLN A 195 4.36 11.54 35.42
C GLN A 195 3.62 10.39 36.13
N SER A 196 2.28 10.43 36.20
CA SER A 196 1.48 9.32 36.76
C SER A 196 1.54 8.06 35.90
N ARG A 197 1.54 8.21 34.57
CA ARG A 197 1.75 7.12 33.61
C ARG A 197 3.15 6.53 33.71
N VAL A 198 4.18 7.37 33.83
CA VAL A 198 5.56 6.90 34.02
C VAL A 198 5.67 6.08 35.31
N LYS A 199 5.08 6.53 36.43
CA LYS A 199 5.05 5.72 37.67
C LYS A 199 4.36 4.36 37.49
N THR A 200 3.27 4.31 36.72
CA THR A 200 2.55 3.06 36.44
C THR A 200 3.37 2.13 35.55
N LEU A 201 3.99 2.68 34.50
CA LEU A 201 4.86 1.93 33.60
C LEU A 201 6.11 1.43 34.32
N THR A 202 6.72 2.21 35.21
CA THR A 202 7.84 1.76 36.04
C THR A 202 7.43 0.59 36.93
N ALA A 203 6.23 0.61 37.52
CA ALA A 203 5.72 -0.52 38.30
C ALA A 203 5.46 -1.78 37.45
N GLN A 204 4.99 -1.61 36.20
CA GLN A 204 4.80 -2.71 35.25
C GLN A 204 6.14 -3.30 34.80
N VAL A 205 7.13 -2.47 34.50
CA VAL A 205 8.50 -2.91 34.13
C VAL A 205 9.12 -3.71 35.28
N SER A 206 9.01 -3.24 36.53
CA SER A 206 9.49 -4.02 37.70
C SER A 206 8.74 -5.34 37.93
N SER A 207 7.52 -5.48 37.41
CA SER A 207 6.80 -6.76 37.42
C SER A 207 7.31 -7.69 36.33
N MET A 208 7.49 -7.18 35.11
CA MET A 208 8.04 -7.95 34.00
C MET A 208 9.48 -8.39 34.28
N GLU A 209 10.29 -7.58 34.94
CA GLU A 209 11.64 -7.97 35.37
C GLU A 209 11.61 -9.17 36.34
N ARG A 210 10.58 -9.28 37.19
CA ARG A 210 10.39 -10.48 38.03
C ARG A 210 10.01 -11.70 37.20
N ASP A 211 9.08 -11.55 36.27
CA ASP A 211 8.65 -12.66 35.40
C ASP A 211 9.79 -13.16 34.49
N VAL A 212 10.65 -12.24 34.01
CA VAL A 212 11.87 -12.59 33.25
C VAL A 212 12.86 -13.36 34.12
N ASN A 213 13.04 -12.98 35.38
CA ASN A 213 13.91 -13.71 36.30
C ASN A 213 13.37 -15.11 36.63
N ASP A 214 12.06 -15.25 36.80
CA ASP A 214 11.40 -16.53 37.07
C ASP A 214 11.47 -17.47 35.86
N THR A 215 11.29 -16.94 34.64
CA THR A 215 11.46 -17.71 33.40
C THR A 215 12.92 -18.12 33.18
N HIS A 216 13.88 -17.26 33.53
CA HIS A 216 15.31 -17.62 33.50
C HIS A 216 15.64 -18.76 34.47
N ALA A 217 15.04 -18.78 35.66
CA ALA A 217 15.20 -19.86 36.63
C ALA A 217 14.61 -21.19 36.13
N LEU A 218 13.48 -21.14 35.42
CA LEU A 218 12.88 -22.32 34.78
C LEU A 218 13.72 -22.84 33.61
N LEU A 219 14.29 -21.95 32.79
CA LEU A 219 15.23 -22.32 31.72
C LEU A 219 16.47 -23.02 32.27
N ALA A 220 17.08 -22.47 33.33
CA ALA A 220 18.22 -23.10 33.98
C ALA A 220 17.91 -24.50 34.56
N LYS A 221 16.65 -24.76 34.93
CA LYS A 221 16.21 -26.10 35.35
C LYS A 221 16.06 -27.04 34.14
N LYS A 222 15.54 -26.56 33.03
CA LYS A 222 15.37 -27.34 31.79
C LYS A 222 16.72 -27.68 31.14
N ASP A 223 17.70 -26.78 31.19
CA ASP A 223 19.06 -27.06 30.71
C ASP A 223 19.71 -28.24 31.47
N LYS A 224 19.50 -28.32 32.80
CA LYS A 224 19.97 -29.46 33.60
C LYS A 224 19.29 -30.78 33.20
N GLU A 225 18.02 -30.75 32.81
CA GLU A 225 17.30 -31.94 32.30
C GLU A 225 17.83 -32.37 30.93
N VAL A 226 18.15 -31.41 30.05
CA VAL A 226 18.76 -31.67 28.74
C VAL A 226 20.16 -32.26 28.88
N ASP A 227 20.98 -31.76 29.79
CA ASP A 227 22.32 -32.30 30.06
C ASP A 227 22.26 -33.74 30.59
N ALA A 228 21.28 -34.05 31.44
CA ALA A 228 21.05 -35.42 31.89
C ALA A 228 20.65 -36.36 30.74
N ALA A 229 19.77 -35.91 29.83
CA ALA A 229 19.39 -36.67 28.64
C ALA A 229 20.56 -36.87 27.68
N ARG A 230 21.42 -35.85 27.50
CA ARG A 230 22.65 -35.98 26.69
C ARG A 230 23.60 -37.02 27.25
N GLN A 231 23.76 -37.10 28.58
CA GLN A 231 24.58 -38.13 29.22
C GLN A 231 24.01 -39.55 29.02
N GLU A 232 22.69 -39.72 28.98
CA GLU A 232 22.04 -41.01 28.65
C GLU A 232 22.28 -41.42 27.20
N ILE A 233 22.22 -40.48 26.25
CA ILE A 233 22.50 -40.76 24.82
C ILE A 233 23.93 -41.25 24.65
N VAL A 234 24.91 -40.59 25.28
CA VAL A 234 26.33 -41.01 25.24
C VAL A 234 26.52 -42.42 25.79
N LYS A 235 25.79 -42.81 26.84
CA LYS A 235 25.83 -44.19 27.35
C LYS A 235 25.30 -45.20 26.32
N LYS A 236 24.20 -44.87 25.64
CA LYS A 236 23.62 -45.73 24.60
C LYS A 236 24.50 -45.83 23.36
N ASP A 237 25.15 -44.75 22.95
CA ASP A 237 26.11 -44.79 21.83
C ASP A 237 27.30 -45.69 22.13
N ASN A 238 27.82 -45.65 23.36
CA ASN A 238 28.90 -46.55 23.77
C ASN A 238 28.47 -48.04 23.74
N THR A 239 27.21 -48.35 24.06
CA THR A 239 26.70 -49.72 23.93
C THR A 239 26.51 -50.16 22.47
N LEU A 240 26.12 -49.25 21.57
CA LEU A 240 26.02 -49.52 20.13
C LEU A 240 27.39 -49.81 19.50
N VAL A 241 28.44 -49.09 19.92
CA VAL A 241 29.81 -49.37 19.48
C VAL A 241 30.26 -50.78 19.91
N GLY A 242 29.89 -51.22 21.12
CA GLY A 242 30.15 -52.58 21.59
C GLY A 242 29.47 -53.65 20.73
N ILE A 243 28.17 -53.51 20.47
CA ILE A 243 27.39 -54.44 19.64
C ILE A 243 27.95 -54.49 18.20
N ASN A 244 28.39 -53.36 17.65
CA ASN A 244 28.94 -53.31 16.30
C ASN A 244 30.31 -54.00 16.20
N ALA A 245 31.09 -53.99 17.29
CA ALA A 245 32.33 -54.75 17.37
C ALA A 245 32.08 -56.27 17.42
N GLU A 246 31.05 -56.71 18.15
CA GLU A 246 30.63 -58.11 18.21
C GLU A 246 30.14 -58.62 16.84
N LEU A 247 29.32 -57.83 16.13
CA LEU A 247 28.89 -58.12 14.75
C LEU A 247 30.08 -58.25 13.78
N GLY A 248 31.10 -57.40 13.95
CA GLY A 248 32.34 -57.46 13.18
C GLY A 248 33.19 -58.72 13.47
N GLN A 249 33.08 -59.30 14.66
CA GLN A 249 33.73 -60.56 15.00
C GLN A 249 32.99 -61.74 14.38
N THR A 250 31.66 -61.78 14.48
CA THR A 250 30.84 -62.83 13.85
C THR A 250 30.98 -62.86 12.33
N ARG A 251 31.17 -61.69 11.69
CA ARG A 251 31.40 -61.60 10.25
C ARG A 251 32.76 -62.19 9.82
N ARG A 252 33.78 -62.09 10.68
CA ARG A 252 35.10 -62.68 10.41
C ARG A 252 35.07 -64.20 10.54
N GLU A 253 34.40 -64.71 11.56
CA GLU A 253 34.20 -66.16 11.75
C GLU A 253 33.43 -66.79 10.57
N LEU A 254 32.43 -66.09 10.01
CA LEU A 254 31.71 -66.55 8.81
C LEU A 254 32.58 -66.61 7.54
N GLU A 255 33.50 -65.66 7.37
CA GLU A 255 34.39 -65.65 6.19
C GLU A 255 35.49 -66.71 6.30
N GLU A 256 35.92 -67.05 7.52
CA GLU A 256 36.84 -68.15 7.80
C GLU A 256 36.21 -69.51 7.47
N VAL A 257 34.97 -69.76 7.92
CA VAL A 257 34.21 -70.99 7.57
C VAL A 257 33.99 -71.12 6.06
N LYS A 258 33.78 -70.00 5.36
CA LYS A 258 33.61 -69.98 3.91
C LYS A 258 34.91 -70.34 3.17
N SER A 259 36.06 -69.86 3.66
CA SER A 259 37.38 -70.22 3.13
C SER A 259 37.69 -71.71 3.32
N GLU A 260 37.36 -72.29 4.48
CA GLU A 260 37.55 -73.73 4.73
C GLU A 260 36.68 -74.60 3.80
N LEU A 261 35.46 -74.14 3.49
CA LEU A 261 34.56 -74.83 2.57
C LEU A 261 35.07 -74.82 1.13
N GLU A 262 35.66 -73.71 0.67
CA GLU A 262 36.27 -73.59 -0.66
C GLU A 262 37.52 -74.48 -0.82
N GLU A 263 38.29 -74.68 0.25
CA GLU A 263 39.45 -75.58 0.26
C GLU A 263 39.04 -77.06 0.24
N LYS A 264 37.98 -77.42 0.99
CA LYS A 264 37.41 -78.78 0.99
C LYS A 264 36.82 -79.17 -0.37
N VAL A 265 36.19 -78.23 -1.08
CA VAL A 265 35.64 -78.45 -2.43
C VAL A 265 36.74 -78.75 -3.45
N LYS A 266 37.91 -78.09 -3.36
CA LYS A 266 39.06 -78.36 -4.25
C LYS A 266 39.72 -79.72 -4.02
N GLN A 267 39.57 -80.32 -2.85
CA GLN A 267 40.13 -81.65 -2.56
C GLN A 267 39.28 -82.81 -3.06
N MET A 268 38.00 -82.58 -3.44
CA MET A 268 37.10 -83.66 -3.90
C MET A 268 37.12 -83.91 -5.42
N GLU A 269 37.87 -83.16 -6.22
CA GLU A 269 37.93 -83.34 -7.69
C GLU A 269 38.91 -84.43 -8.19
N LYS A 270 39.50 -85.24 -7.30
CA LYS A 270 40.41 -86.34 -7.70
C LYS A 270 40.17 -87.60 -6.90
N THR A 271 39.23 -88.46 -7.36
CA THR A 271 39.32 -89.94 -7.36
C THR A 271 38.00 -90.56 -7.82
N ASP A 272 38.03 -91.27 -8.94
CA ASP A 272 36.99 -92.21 -9.40
C ASP A 272 37.12 -93.55 -8.64
N ASP A 273 36.04 -93.99 -7.99
CA ASP A 273 35.41 -95.33 -8.14
C ASP A 273 34.51 -95.66 -6.96
N LYS A 274 33.18 -95.56 -7.16
CA LYS A 274 32.16 -96.55 -6.75
C LYS A 274 30.80 -96.17 -7.33
N LYS A 275 30.55 -96.75 -8.49
CA LYS A 275 29.37 -96.65 -9.32
C LYS A 275 28.28 -97.60 -8.81
N LEU A 276 27.42 -97.15 -7.88
CA LEU A 276 26.03 -97.65 -7.74
C LEU A 276 25.07 -96.80 -6.87
N GLU A 277 25.47 -95.61 -6.41
CA GLU A 277 24.57 -94.59 -5.80
C GLU A 277 24.39 -93.34 -6.70
N ALA A 278 24.89 -93.40 -7.94
CA ALA A 278 24.99 -92.27 -8.88
C ALA A 278 23.76 -92.05 -9.79
N SER A 279 22.63 -92.76 -9.59
CA SER A 279 21.42 -92.60 -10.44
C SER A 279 20.33 -91.69 -9.85
N GLU A 280 20.40 -91.39 -8.55
CA GLU A 280 19.47 -90.45 -7.88
C GLU A 280 20.07 -89.03 -7.83
N TYR A 281 21.36 -88.89 -7.50
CA TYR A 281 22.06 -87.60 -7.54
C TYR A 281 22.26 -87.04 -8.97
N THR A 282 22.21 -87.87 -10.02
CA THR A 282 22.24 -87.39 -11.41
C THR A 282 20.96 -86.67 -11.81
N LYS A 283 19.79 -87.03 -11.24
CA LYS A 283 18.53 -86.33 -11.49
C LYS A 283 18.47 -84.97 -10.76
N GLU A 284 19.04 -84.88 -9.57
CA GLU A 284 19.19 -83.59 -8.88
C GLU A 284 20.25 -82.69 -9.55
N LEU A 285 21.37 -83.25 -10.02
CA LEU A 285 22.38 -82.52 -10.78
C LEU A 285 21.88 -82.02 -12.14
N ASP A 286 21.02 -82.77 -12.83
CA ASP A 286 20.39 -82.30 -14.08
C ASP A 286 19.38 -81.17 -13.82
N SER A 287 18.67 -81.20 -12.69
CA SER A 287 17.78 -80.11 -12.28
C SER A 287 18.54 -78.83 -11.91
N LEU A 288 19.70 -78.97 -11.26
CA LEU A 288 20.57 -77.85 -10.90
C LEU A 288 21.33 -77.33 -12.13
N ARG A 289 21.74 -78.20 -13.07
CA ARG A 289 22.28 -77.79 -14.37
C ARG A 289 21.28 -77.00 -15.19
N SER A 290 20.00 -77.38 -15.19
CA SER A 290 18.95 -76.64 -15.88
C SER A 290 18.76 -75.24 -15.28
N LYS A 291 18.80 -75.10 -13.96
CA LYS A 291 18.74 -73.80 -13.27
C LYS A 291 19.99 -72.95 -13.52
N VAL A 292 21.16 -73.57 -13.55
CA VAL A 292 22.43 -72.87 -13.84
C VAL A 292 22.49 -72.42 -15.31
N GLU A 293 21.94 -73.17 -16.26
CA GLU A 293 21.83 -72.71 -17.65
C GLU A 293 20.77 -71.61 -17.82
N GLU A 294 19.63 -71.66 -17.11
CA GLU A 294 18.68 -70.53 -17.06
C GLU A 294 19.35 -69.26 -16.51
N GLU A 295 20.15 -69.36 -15.43
CA GLU A 295 20.88 -68.21 -14.90
C GLU A 295 22.01 -67.73 -15.84
N LYS A 296 22.65 -68.63 -16.59
CA LYS A 296 23.62 -68.24 -17.63
C LYS A 296 22.95 -67.57 -18.82
N GLU A 297 21.78 -68.04 -19.26
CA GLU A 297 20.97 -67.38 -20.29
C GLU A 297 20.52 -65.99 -19.82
N ALA A 298 20.06 -65.87 -18.57
CA ALA A 298 19.71 -64.58 -17.96
C ALA A 298 20.92 -63.64 -17.87
N ALA A 299 22.09 -64.14 -17.48
CA ALA A 299 23.33 -63.37 -17.45
C ALA A 299 23.82 -62.97 -18.86
N ARG A 300 23.62 -63.81 -19.88
CA ARG A 300 23.90 -63.48 -21.29
C ARG A 300 22.96 -62.40 -21.81
N GLN A 301 21.67 -62.47 -21.45
CA GLN A 301 20.68 -61.48 -21.82
C GLN A 301 20.98 -60.13 -21.13
N TRP A 302 21.25 -60.15 -19.83
CA TRP A 302 21.64 -58.96 -19.08
C TRP A 302 22.91 -58.31 -19.62
N ARG A 303 23.89 -59.12 -20.08
CA ARG A 303 25.09 -58.61 -20.74
C ARG A 303 24.77 -57.93 -22.08
N LYS A 304 23.85 -58.47 -22.89
CA LYS A 304 23.39 -57.82 -24.13
C LYS A 304 22.66 -56.50 -23.85
N ASP A 305 21.77 -56.50 -22.87
CA ASP A 305 21.01 -55.31 -22.47
C ASP A 305 21.95 -54.22 -21.91
N TRP A 306 22.97 -54.62 -21.16
CA TRP A 306 24.02 -53.73 -20.68
C TRP A 306 24.83 -53.12 -21.83
N TYR A 307 25.26 -53.92 -22.82
CA TYR A 307 25.97 -53.40 -24.01
C TYR A 307 25.12 -52.43 -24.83
N GLN A 308 23.82 -52.71 -24.96
CA GLN A 308 22.89 -51.83 -25.67
C GLN A 308 22.69 -50.50 -24.91
N SER A 309 22.53 -50.56 -23.58
CA SER A 309 22.44 -49.37 -22.73
C SER A 309 23.73 -48.53 -22.71
N VAL A 310 24.90 -49.17 -22.78
CA VAL A 310 26.19 -48.46 -22.91
C VAL A 310 26.31 -47.78 -24.27
N LYS A 311 25.82 -48.40 -25.35
CA LYS A 311 25.81 -47.81 -26.69
C LYS A 311 24.91 -46.57 -26.76
N GLU A 312 23.72 -46.64 -26.17
CA GLU A 312 22.77 -45.52 -26.09
C GLU A 312 23.28 -44.39 -25.20
N ARG A 313 23.94 -44.71 -24.08
CA ARG A 313 24.64 -43.70 -23.26
C ARG A 313 25.76 -43.02 -24.02
N ASN A 314 26.52 -43.75 -24.83
CA ASN A 314 27.61 -43.18 -25.62
C ASN A 314 27.10 -42.30 -26.78
N SER A 315 25.94 -42.59 -27.38
CA SER A 315 25.31 -41.67 -28.34
C SER A 315 24.77 -40.41 -27.66
N ALA A 316 24.10 -40.56 -26.51
CA ALA A 316 23.64 -39.41 -25.72
C ALA A 316 24.81 -38.52 -25.24
N LEU A 317 25.97 -39.10 -24.92
CA LEU A 317 27.19 -38.35 -24.57
C LEU A 317 27.73 -37.55 -25.77
N ALA A 318 27.56 -38.03 -27.01
CA ALA A 318 27.96 -37.32 -28.21
C ALA A 318 27.04 -36.12 -28.49
N ASP A 319 25.73 -36.29 -28.31
CA ASP A 319 24.75 -35.20 -28.45
C ASP A 319 24.95 -34.11 -27.37
N LEU A 320 25.30 -34.52 -26.15
CA LEU A 320 25.59 -33.60 -25.04
C LEU A 320 26.87 -32.79 -25.28
N LYS A 321 27.88 -33.35 -25.96
CA LYS A 321 29.08 -32.61 -26.40
C LYS A 321 28.77 -31.60 -27.50
N LEU A 322 27.85 -31.92 -28.41
CA LEU A 322 27.38 -30.99 -29.44
C LEU A 322 26.65 -29.80 -28.80
N ALA A 323 25.72 -30.07 -27.88
CA ALA A 323 25.03 -29.03 -27.12
C ALA A 323 25.98 -28.18 -26.25
N GLN A 324 27.07 -28.76 -25.72
CA GLN A 324 28.11 -27.99 -25.04
C GLN A 324 28.82 -27.00 -25.97
N SER A 325 29.15 -27.41 -27.19
CA SER A 325 29.78 -26.51 -28.18
C SER A 325 28.86 -25.37 -28.63
N GLU A 326 27.55 -25.61 -28.72
CA GLU A 326 26.56 -24.56 -29.02
C GLU A 326 26.43 -23.55 -27.87
N ASN A 327 26.39 -24.03 -26.62
CA ASN A 327 26.38 -23.17 -25.44
C ASN A 327 27.64 -22.31 -25.32
N GLU A 328 28.80 -22.83 -25.72
CA GLU A 328 30.05 -22.07 -25.75
C GLU A 328 29.99 -20.92 -26.78
N SER A 329 29.39 -21.17 -27.95
CA SER A 329 29.16 -20.13 -28.96
C SER A 329 28.14 -19.07 -28.53
N LEU A 330 27.11 -19.46 -27.76
CA LEU A 330 26.13 -18.54 -27.20
C LEU A 330 26.76 -17.69 -26.09
N LYS A 331 27.66 -18.27 -25.29
CA LYS A 331 28.41 -17.57 -24.26
C LYS A 331 29.32 -16.48 -24.85
N GLU A 332 30.03 -16.78 -25.94
CA GLU A 332 30.82 -15.77 -26.66
C GLU A 332 29.95 -14.63 -27.22
N LYS A 333 28.72 -14.92 -27.67
CA LYS A 333 27.77 -13.88 -28.10
C LYS A 333 27.28 -13.03 -26.93
N VAL A 334 26.98 -13.64 -25.78
CA VAL A 334 26.60 -12.91 -24.56
C VAL A 334 27.75 -11.99 -24.11
N ASP A 335 28.97 -12.50 -24.06
CA ASP A 335 30.16 -11.69 -23.72
C ASP A 335 30.36 -10.51 -24.69
N SER A 336 30.04 -10.69 -25.97
CA SER A 336 30.09 -9.62 -26.98
C SER A 336 29.01 -8.55 -26.78
N LEU A 337 27.80 -8.97 -26.39
CA LEU A 337 26.67 -8.07 -26.11
C LEU A 337 26.89 -7.31 -24.80
N GLU A 338 27.43 -7.96 -23.78
CA GLU A 338 27.80 -7.32 -22.51
C GLU A 338 28.87 -6.24 -22.71
N LYS A 339 29.89 -6.48 -23.55
CA LYS A 339 30.87 -5.45 -23.92
C LYS A 339 30.22 -4.27 -24.66
N GLN A 340 29.27 -4.51 -25.54
CA GLN A 340 28.54 -3.43 -26.20
C GLN A 340 27.68 -2.63 -25.22
N LEU A 341 27.02 -3.30 -24.28
CA LEU A 341 26.19 -2.69 -23.25
C LEU A 341 27.03 -1.82 -22.31
N SER A 342 28.21 -2.30 -21.90
CA SER A 342 29.17 -1.52 -21.11
C SER A 342 29.65 -0.26 -21.85
N SER A 343 29.89 -0.34 -23.17
CA SER A 343 30.29 0.82 -23.98
C SER A 343 29.16 1.85 -24.18
N LEU A 344 27.91 1.41 -24.18
CA LEU A 344 26.74 2.30 -24.23
C LEU A 344 26.48 2.93 -22.87
N GLN A 345 26.71 2.20 -21.79
CA GLN A 345 26.59 2.69 -20.43
C GLN A 345 27.62 3.79 -20.15
N GLU A 346 28.87 3.61 -20.55
CA GLU A 346 29.89 4.68 -20.44
C GLU A 346 29.53 5.95 -21.22
N LYS A 347 28.90 5.81 -22.40
CA LYS A 347 28.42 6.96 -23.19
C LYS A 347 27.21 7.65 -22.55
N SER A 348 26.34 6.88 -21.91
CA SER A 348 25.21 7.40 -21.12
C SER A 348 25.72 8.20 -19.92
N ASP A 349 26.65 7.63 -19.15
CA ASP A 349 27.24 8.26 -17.97
C ASP A 349 28.04 9.53 -18.32
N ALA A 350 28.73 9.54 -19.46
CA ALA A 350 29.40 10.72 -19.97
C ALA A 350 28.42 11.84 -20.36
N SER A 351 27.28 11.46 -20.95
CA SER A 351 26.21 12.41 -21.33
C SER A 351 25.50 12.97 -20.08
N GLU A 352 25.27 12.13 -19.07
CA GLU A 352 24.69 12.53 -17.79
C GLU A 352 25.61 13.51 -17.03
N LYS A 353 26.92 13.24 -16.98
CA LYS A 353 27.90 14.17 -16.42
C LYS A 353 27.90 15.52 -17.13
N SER A 354 27.81 15.52 -18.47
CA SER A 354 27.70 16.77 -19.24
C SER A 354 26.40 17.53 -18.96
N LEU A 355 25.29 16.85 -18.77
CA LEU A 355 24.01 17.46 -18.40
C LEU A 355 24.05 18.06 -16.99
N VAL A 356 24.65 17.36 -16.03
CA VAL A 356 24.84 17.86 -14.66
C VAL A 356 25.71 19.11 -14.63
N GLU A 357 26.75 19.17 -15.46
CA GLU A 357 27.61 20.35 -15.58
C GLU A 357 26.86 21.55 -16.17
N LYS A 358 26.04 21.34 -17.21
CA LYS A 358 25.15 22.40 -17.73
C LYS A 358 24.08 22.83 -16.73
N LEU A 359 23.60 21.92 -15.88
CA LEU A 359 22.64 22.24 -14.82
C LEU A 359 23.27 23.08 -13.71
N ARG A 360 24.57 22.86 -13.41
CA ARG A 360 25.33 23.75 -12.52
C ARG A 360 25.53 25.14 -13.12
N GLU A 361 25.83 25.23 -14.41
CA GLU A 361 25.94 26.51 -15.11
C GLU A 361 24.61 27.29 -15.10
N THR A 362 23.46 26.62 -15.26
CA THR A 362 22.15 27.28 -15.16
C THR A 362 21.81 27.69 -13.73
N GLU A 363 22.21 26.91 -12.72
CA GLU A 363 22.08 27.30 -11.31
C GLU A 363 22.94 28.53 -10.98
N ASP A 364 24.17 28.61 -11.47
CA ASP A 364 25.05 29.76 -11.28
C ASP A 364 24.54 31.00 -12.03
N LEU A 365 24.01 30.83 -13.25
CA LEU A 365 23.30 31.90 -13.95
C LEU A 365 22.04 32.36 -13.20
N THR A 366 21.33 31.44 -12.55
CA THR A 366 20.16 31.79 -11.72
C THR A 366 20.58 32.59 -10.48
N ARG A 367 21.69 32.19 -9.82
CA ARG A 367 22.25 32.95 -8.69
C ARG A 367 22.69 34.35 -9.11
N THR A 368 23.29 34.51 -10.30
CA THR A 368 23.68 35.82 -10.83
C THR A 368 22.47 36.68 -11.20
N ILE A 369 21.40 36.10 -11.76
CA ILE A 369 20.13 36.77 -11.99
C ILE A 369 19.52 37.25 -10.66
N ASP A 370 19.55 36.44 -9.61
CA ASP A 370 19.02 36.82 -8.30
C ASP A 370 19.86 37.89 -7.60
N THR A 371 21.18 37.92 -7.81
CA THR A 371 22.02 39.05 -7.36
C THR A 371 21.71 40.32 -8.15
N LEU A 372 21.55 40.24 -9.48
CA LEU A 372 21.20 41.39 -10.32
C LEU A 372 19.81 41.94 -9.99
N LYS A 373 18.83 41.08 -9.66
CA LYS A 373 17.51 41.50 -9.18
C LYS A 373 17.59 42.27 -7.87
N ARG A 374 18.39 41.78 -6.90
CA ARG A 374 18.63 42.48 -5.62
C ARG A 374 19.34 43.83 -5.82
N GLU A 375 20.26 43.91 -6.78
CA GLU A 375 20.88 45.19 -7.15
C GLU A 375 19.90 46.13 -7.84
N MET A 376 19.04 45.63 -8.73
CA MET A 376 17.96 46.42 -9.33
C MET A 376 16.98 46.96 -8.29
N GLU A 377 16.56 46.15 -7.30
CA GLU A 377 15.71 46.61 -6.19
C GLU A 377 16.40 47.70 -5.37
N LYS A 378 17.71 47.60 -5.15
CA LYS A 378 18.51 48.64 -4.48
C LYS A 378 18.55 49.92 -5.30
N TYR A 379 18.75 49.84 -6.62
CA TYR A 379 18.72 51.01 -7.51
C TYR A 379 17.32 51.62 -7.61
N GLU A 380 16.25 50.82 -7.61
CA GLU A 380 14.87 51.31 -7.54
C GLU A 380 14.59 52.08 -6.24
N GLY A 381 15.10 51.58 -5.11
CA GLY A 381 15.09 52.30 -3.83
C GLY A 381 15.81 53.65 -3.91
N GLN A 382 17.03 53.67 -4.47
CA GLN A 382 17.78 54.91 -4.68
C GLN A 382 17.07 55.90 -5.63
N VAL A 383 16.40 55.40 -6.67
CA VAL A 383 15.60 56.23 -7.59
C VAL A 383 14.38 56.82 -6.88
N LYS A 384 13.76 56.08 -5.95
CA LYS A 384 12.68 56.58 -5.12
C LYS A 384 13.17 57.71 -4.20
N ASP A 385 14.29 57.52 -3.50
CA ASP A 385 14.89 58.53 -2.64
C ASP A 385 15.28 59.79 -3.43
N MET A 386 15.85 59.62 -4.63
CA MET A 386 16.17 60.72 -5.56
C MET A 386 14.91 61.45 -6.03
N ARG A 387 13.77 60.77 -6.19
CA ARG A 387 12.48 61.37 -6.56
C ARG A 387 11.90 62.19 -5.41
N GLU A 388 11.97 61.68 -4.19
CA GLU A 388 11.56 62.41 -2.97
C GLU A 388 12.45 63.65 -2.73
N MET A 389 13.76 63.54 -2.96
CA MET A 389 14.69 64.68 -2.93
C MET A 389 14.38 65.71 -4.02
N LYS A 390 14.00 65.29 -5.23
CA LYS A 390 13.58 66.19 -6.31
C LYS A 390 12.30 66.94 -5.97
N GLU A 391 11.31 66.28 -5.36
CA GLU A 391 10.07 66.93 -4.89
C GLU A 391 10.35 67.96 -3.79
N LYS A 392 11.24 67.62 -2.85
CA LYS A 392 11.72 68.56 -1.82
C LYS A 392 12.44 69.75 -2.45
N TYR A 393 13.31 69.52 -3.42
CA TYR A 393 14.02 70.58 -4.14
C TYR A 393 13.08 71.51 -4.92
N GLU A 394 12.03 70.99 -5.55
CA GLU A 394 11.01 71.82 -6.22
C GLU A 394 10.18 72.63 -5.22
N LYS A 395 9.90 72.08 -4.03
CA LYS A 395 9.26 72.83 -2.93
C LYS A 395 10.16 73.95 -2.39
N ASP A 396 11.44 73.68 -2.23
CA ASP A 396 12.44 74.66 -1.78
C ASP A 396 12.68 75.73 -2.85
N LYS A 397 12.69 75.37 -4.14
CA LYS A 397 12.76 76.31 -5.27
C LYS A 397 11.54 77.24 -5.32
N LYS A 398 10.35 76.73 -5.02
CA LYS A 398 9.14 77.57 -4.92
C LYS A 398 9.22 78.53 -3.73
N SER A 399 9.72 78.06 -2.59
CA SER A 399 9.96 78.88 -1.40
C SER A 399 11.04 79.95 -1.64
N LEU A 400 12.09 79.62 -2.40
CA LEU A 400 13.13 80.56 -2.85
C LEU A 400 12.58 81.61 -3.82
N GLN A 401 11.65 81.23 -4.71
CA GLN A 401 10.97 82.17 -5.59
C GLN A 401 10.09 83.15 -4.80
N ASP A 402 9.40 82.67 -3.76
CA ASP A 402 8.62 83.52 -2.85
C ASP A 402 9.54 84.46 -2.05
N LEU A 403 10.67 83.97 -1.53
CA LEU A 403 11.70 84.77 -0.89
C LEU A 403 12.29 85.83 -1.83
N LYS A 404 12.54 85.48 -3.10
CA LYS A 404 13.00 86.44 -4.11
C LYS A 404 11.97 87.54 -4.36
N ASN A 405 10.69 87.18 -4.46
CA ASN A 405 9.60 88.16 -4.58
C ASN A 405 9.50 89.07 -3.35
N THR A 406 9.78 88.56 -2.14
CA THR A 406 9.84 89.39 -0.92
C THR A 406 11.08 90.29 -0.87
N LYS A 407 12.24 89.80 -1.35
CA LYS A 407 13.46 90.59 -1.50
C LYS A 407 13.24 91.73 -2.48
N ASP A 408 12.62 91.48 -3.63
CA ASP A 408 12.35 92.53 -4.62
C ASP A 408 11.38 93.61 -4.07
N LYS A 409 10.39 93.21 -3.24
CA LYS A 409 9.53 94.15 -2.50
C LYS A 409 10.29 94.96 -1.45
N LEU A 410 11.25 94.34 -0.75
CA LEU A 410 12.13 95.04 0.20
C LEU A 410 13.08 96.00 -0.51
N ASP A 411 13.67 95.62 -1.66
CA ASP A 411 14.52 96.49 -2.48
C ASP A 411 13.76 97.68 -3.08
N LEU A 412 12.46 97.52 -3.37
CA LEU A 412 11.56 98.64 -3.71
C LEU A 412 11.33 99.57 -2.52
N SER A 413 11.15 99.02 -1.31
CA SER A 413 10.99 99.81 -0.08
C SER A 413 12.29 100.54 0.30
N CYS A 414 13.45 99.89 0.20
CA CYS A 414 14.77 100.49 0.42
C CYS A 414 15.07 101.59 -0.59
N ARG A 415 14.62 101.46 -1.85
CA ARG A 415 14.68 102.55 -2.83
C ARG A 415 13.79 103.74 -2.44
N GLY A 416 12.59 103.48 -1.90
CA GLY A 416 11.73 104.51 -1.30
C GLY A 416 12.44 105.26 -0.16
N TYR A 417 12.99 104.52 0.82
CA TYR A 417 13.72 105.12 1.93
C TYR A 417 14.98 105.89 1.50
N LYS A 418 15.62 105.51 0.38
CA LYS A 418 16.77 106.23 -0.19
C LYS A 418 16.35 107.57 -0.81
N VAL A 419 15.16 107.65 -1.40
CA VAL A 419 14.56 108.91 -1.86
C VAL A 419 14.18 109.79 -0.67
N ASP A 420 13.61 109.22 0.39
CA ASP A 420 13.29 109.93 1.64
C ASP A 420 14.55 110.45 2.37
N LEU A 421 15.67 109.71 2.31
CA LEU A 421 16.96 110.16 2.81
C LEU A 421 17.56 111.30 1.98
N SER A 422 17.27 111.37 0.68
CA SER A 422 17.74 112.45 -0.19
C SER A 422 16.97 113.75 -0.01
N THR A 423 15.67 113.67 0.27
CA THR A 423 14.82 114.82 0.59
C THR A 423 15.15 115.38 1.97
N THR A 424 15.33 114.53 2.98
CA THR A 424 15.80 114.97 4.31
C THR A 424 17.23 115.53 4.29
N ARG A 425 18.12 115.05 3.41
CA ARG A 425 19.44 115.65 3.18
C ARG A 425 19.34 117.06 2.60
N ALA A 426 18.41 117.29 1.67
CA ALA A 426 18.16 118.61 1.10
C ALA A 426 17.59 119.60 2.13
N GLU A 427 16.69 119.14 3.01
CA GLU A 427 16.18 119.92 4.15
C GLU A 427 17.29 120.26 5.17
N LEU A 428 18.23 119.34 5.40
CA LEU A 428 19.40 119.56 6.26
C LEU A 428 20.36 120.61 5.68
N ASP A 429 20.58 120.62 4.37
CA ASP A 429 21.45 121.62 3.73
C ASP A 429 20.78 123.02 3.68
N GLN A 430 19.45 123.07 3.63
CA GLN A 430 18.67 124.31 3.83
C GLN A 430 18.76 124.83 5.28
N ALA A 431 18.83 123.94 6.28
CA ALA A 431 19.04 124.29 7.68
C ALA A 431 20.47 124.77 7.98
N LYS A 432 21.48 124.21 7.30
CA LYS A 432 22.88 124.69 7.40
C LYS A 432 23.05 126.10 6.85
N ALA A 433 22.36 126.47 5.77
CA ALA A 433 22.38 127.84 5.25
C ALA A 433 21.85 128.87 6.28
N ARG A 434 20.83 128.51 7.07
CA ARG A 434 20.31 129.35 8.17
C ARG A 434 21.26 129.47 9.37
N CYS A 435 22.15 128.49 9.57
CA CYS A 435 23.16 128.54 10.64
C CYS A 435 24.32 129.50 10.30
N ILE A 436 24.66 129.68 9.02
CA ILE A 436 25.71 130.61 8.58
C ILE A 436 25.30 132.07 8.80
N GLU A 437 24.02 132.42 8.69
CA GLU A 437 23.50 133.75 9.03
C GLU A 437 23.58 134.03 10.55
N LEU A 438 23.34 133.02 11.39
CA LEU A 438 23.43 133.14 12.86
C LEU A 438 24.90 133.21 13.36
N GLU A 439 25.85 132.61 12.65
CA GLU A 439 27.29 132.71 12.96
C GLU A 439 27.90 134.11 12.69
N ALA A 440 27.29 134.92 11.83
CA ALA A 440 27.73 136.29 11.57
C ALA A 440 27.41 137.24 12.75
N ASP A 441 26.31 137.00 13.47
CA ASP A 441 25.90 137.81 14.62
C ASP A 441 26.67 137.49 15.91
N VAL A 442 27.19 136.27 16.05
CA VAL A 442 28.00 135.82 17.20
C VAL A 442 29.47 136.32 17.10
N LYS A 443 30.00 136.53 15.89
CA LYS A 443 31.37 137.05 15.64
C LYS A 443 31.61 138.51 16.08
N ARG A 444 30.57 139.22 16.51
CA ARG A 444 30.64 140.59 17.05
C ARG A 444 30.83 140.62 18.57
N CYS A 445 30.39 139.59 19.29
CA CYS A 445 30.47 139.52 20.76
C CYS A 445 31.66 138.70 21.28
N THR A 446 32.50 138.16 20.40
CA THR A 446 33.60 137.23 20.74
C THR A 446 34.98 137.83 20.44
N ARG A 447 35.13 139.15 20.61
CA ARG A 447 36.39 139.90 20.45
C ARG A 447 36.97 140.45 21.76
N GLU A 448 36.39 140.09 22.91
CA GLU A 448 36.80 140.62 24.23
C GLU A 448 37.37 139.57 25.20
N CYS A 449 37.54 138.30 24.82
CA CYS A 449 38.05 137.27 25.73
C CYS A 449 39.01 136.26 25.05
N GLU A 450 39.91 136.76 24.19
CA GLU A 450 41.16 136.08 23.84
C GLU A 450 42.11 136.07 25.06
N GLY A 451 42.84 134.98 25.31
CA GLY A 451 44.06 135.10 26.11
C GLY A 451 44.68 133.84 26.71
N LEU A 452 43.92 132.92 27.33
CA LEU A 452 44.56 131.95 28.26
C LEU A 452 43.94 130.55 28.27
N LYS A 453 43.71 129.93 27.10
CA LYS A 453 43.33 128.49 26.98
C LYS A 453 44.01 127.73 25.83
N GLU A 454 45.00 128.31 25.17
CA GLU A 454 45.65 127.73 23.98
C GLU A 454 46.78 126.72 24.29
N ALA A 455 47.05 126.40 25.57
CA ALA A 455 48.08 125.43 25.95
C ALA A 455 47.56 124.03 26.35
N VAL A 456 46.23 123.81 26.40
CA VAL A 456 45.63 122.53 26.86
C VAL A 456 45.09 121.66 25.70
N ALA A 457 44.87 122.22 24.50
CA ALA A 457 44.25 121.50 23.38
C ALA A 457 45.21 120.61 22.55
N ILE A 458 46.52 120.67 22.75
CA ILE A 458 47.50 119.87 21.99
C ILE A 458 47.65 118.44 22.58
N LEU A 459 47.34 118.22 23.86
CA LEU A 459 47.42 116.89 24.50
C LEU A 459 46.14 116.04 24.38
N ASP A 460 44.99 116.62 24.00
CA ASP A 460 43.74 115.86 23.78
C ASP A 460 43.65 115.21 22.39
N LYS A 461 44.56 115.55 21.46
CA LYS A 461 44.57 115.00 20.09
C LYS A 461 45.25 113.63 19.99
N GLU A 462 46.20 113.31 20.87
CA GLU A 462 46.87 111.99 20.92
C GLU A 462 46.06 110.92 21.67
N ASN A 463 45.11 111.32 22.53
CA ASN A 463 44.24 110.38 23.26
C ASN A 463 42.99 109.93 22.47
N GLY A 464 42.69 110.57 21.34
CA GLY A 464 41.61 110.17 20.42
C GLY A 464 41.97 109.03 19.46
N GLU A 465 43.25 108.92 19.07
CA GLU A 465 43.74 107.88 18.15
C GLU A 465 44.02 106.52 18.84
N THR A 466 44.18 106.52 20.17
CA THR A 466 44.20 105.30 21.00
C THR A 466 42.78 104.75 21.23
N THR A 467 41.76 105.60 21.24
CA THR A 467 40.35 105.19 21.44
C THR A 467 39.73 104.56 20.18
N ARG A 468 40.15 104.95 18.96
CA ARG A 468 39.72 104.30 17.69
C ARG A 468 40.36 102.93 17.47
N ARG A 469 41.65 102.74 17.82
CA ARG A 469 42.32 101.42 17.81
C ARG A 469 41.76 100.44 18.86
N GLY A 470 41.04 100.93 19.86
CA GLY A 470 40.29 100.12 20.82
C GLY A 470 38.97 99.58 20.24
N ALA A 471 38.23 100.41 19.49
CA ALA A 471 36.96 100.02 18.87
C ALA A 471 37.13 98.97 17.75
N ASP A 472 38.17 99.12 16.91
CA ASP A 472 38.48 98.13 15.84
C ASP A 472 38.89 96.76 16.45
N LYS A 473 39.60 96.76 17.58
CA LYS A 473 39.95 95.53 18.31
C LYS A 473 38.76 94.92 19.06
N GLU A 474 37.77 95.72 19.47
CA GLU A 474 36.51 95.23 20.05
C GLU A 474 35.60 94.59 18.99
N GLU A 475 35.60 95.10 17.75
CA GLU A 475 34.90 94.50 16.62
C GLU A 475 35.57 93.18 16.18
N GLU A 476 36.90 93.11 16.13
CA GLU A 476 37.66 91.86 15.92
C GLU A 476 37.46 90.84 17.06
N LEU A 477 37.35 91.29 18.31
CA LEU A 477 37.01 90.43 19.44
C LEU A 477 35.54 89.96 19.40
N ALA A 478 34.62 90.73 18.82
CA ALA A 478 33.23 90.34 18.63
C ALA A 478 33.08 89.29 17.51
N THR A 479 33.80 89.42 16.41
CA THR A 479 33.84 88.40 15.34
C THR A 479 34.50 87.12 15.82
N LEU A 480 35.65 87.20 16.50
CA LEU A 480 36.30 86.02 17.09
C LEU A 480 35.46 85.33 18.18
N ARG A 481 34.59 86.07 18.90
CA ARG A 481 33.62 85.48 19.83
C ARG A 481 32.48 84.79 19.11
N GLN A 482 32.01 85.33 17.99
CA GLN A 482 31.00 84.71 17.16
C GLN A 482 31.55 83.44 16.47
N ASP A 483 32.78 83.47 15.97
CA ASP A 483 33.46 82.31 15.38
C ASP A 483 33.76 81.23 16.44
N ASN A 484 34.09 81.62 17.68
CA ASN A 484 34.19 80.66 18.79
C ASN A 484 32.84 80.05 19.17
N LYS A 485 31.74 80.76 18.93
CA LYS A 485 30.39 80.24 19.18
C LYS A 485 30.01 79.22 18.11
N THR A 486 30.23 79.54 16.83
CA THR A 486 30.00 78.61 15.72
C THR A 486 30.91 77.40 15.82
N LEU A 487 32.20 77.56 16.13
CA LEU A 487 33.12 76.42 16.38
C LEU A 487 32.69 75.53 17.56
N LYS A 488 32.03 76.09 18.58
CA LYS A 488 31.47 75.30 19.68
C LYS A 488 30.23 74.53 19.25
N GLU A 489 29.39 75.12 18.41
CA GLU A 489 28.21 74.48 17.81
C GLU A 489 28.65 73.36 16.86
N ASP A 490 29.61 73.61 15.96
CA ASP A 490 30.20 72.62 15.05
C ASP A 490 30.89 71.48 15.81
N LYS A 491 31.59 71.77 16.91
CA LYS A 491 32.17 70.75 17.80
C LYS A 491 31.08 69.89 18.44
N LEU A 492 29.94 70.46 18.80
CA LEU A 492 28.81 69.74 19.36
C LEU A 492 28.18 68.81 18.30
N ASP A 493 28.00 69.31 17.08
CA ASP A 493 27.45 68.55 15.96
C ASP A 493 28.38 67.40 15.53
N LEU A 494 29.68 67.64 15.47
CA LEU A 494 30.68 66.60 15.24
C LEU A 494 30.67 65.57 16.37
N TRP A 495 30.54 65.99 17.63
CA TRP A 495 30.42 65.07 18.76
C TRP A 495 29.14 64.22 18.67
N HIS A 496 28.01 64.80 18.26
CA HIS A 496 26.76 64.07 18.01
C HIS A 496 26.88 63.10 16.85
N GLN A 497 27.58 63.46 15.76
CA GLN A 497 27.87 62.55 14.65
C GLN A 497 28.75 61.39 15.09
N VAL A 498 29.83 61.65 15.84
CA VAL A 498 30.71 60.59 16.39
C VAL A 498 29.91 59.65 17.30
N LYS A 499 29.06 60.18 18.18
CA LYS A 499 28.21 59.37 19.07
C LYS A 499 27.19 58.53 18.29
N THR A 500 26.69 59.05 17.17
CA THR A 500 25.80 58.31 16.26
C THR A 500 26.55 57.19 15.54
N GLN A 501 27.79 57.45 15.09
CA GLN A 501 28.65 56.44 14.47
C GLN A 501 29.06 55.35 15.46
N GLU A 502 29.34 55.69 16.73
CA GLU A 502 29.59 54.71 17.80
C GLU A 502 28.36 53.82 18.05
N HIS A 503 27.15 54.40 18.04
CA HIS A 503 25.93 53.63 18.18
C HIS A 503 25.72 52.68 16.99
N ASN A 504 25.94 53.16 15.76
CA ASN A 504 25.84 52.34 14.55
C ASN A 504 26.86 51.21 14.53
N LEU A 505 28.11 51.48 14.94
CA LEU A 505 29.15 50.46 15.10
C LEU A 505 28.74 49.41 16.13
N LYS A 506 28.14 49.82 17.25
CA LYS A 506 27.67 48.88 18.28
C LYS A 506 26.50 48.01 17.80
N THR A 507 25.58 48.58 17.03
CA THR A 507 24.48 47.83 16.40
C THR A 507 25.01 46.84 15.36
N LEU A 508 25.98 47.24 14.54
CA LEU A 508 26.69 46.35 13.61
C LEU A 508 27.41 45.23 14.34
N GLN A 509 28.08 45.53 15.44
CA GLN A 509 28.80 44.57 16.26
C GLN A 509 27.85 43.49 16.83
N ASN A 510 26.70 43.90 17.35
CA ASN A 510 25.65 42.98 17.81
C ASN A 510 25.10 42.11 16.66
N SER A 511 24.83 42.71 15.49
CA SER A 511 24.35 41.96 14.32
C SER A 511 25.38 40.92 13.83
N MET A 512 26.68 41.22 13.98
CA MET A 512 27.77 40.33 13.61
C MET A 512 27.91 39.17 14.61
N GLU A 513 27.64 39.41 15.89
CA GLU A 513 27.57 38.36 16.93
C GLU A 513 26.35 37.45 16.74
N ASP A 514 25.18 38.00 16.39
CA ASP A 514 23.98 37.23 16.05
C ASP A 514 24.22 36.35 14.81
N LEU A 515 24.87 36.89 13.77
CA LEU A 515 25.26 36.11 12.59
C LEU A 515 26.25 35.00 12.95
N LYS A 516 27.23 35.24 13.82
CA LYS A 516 28.15 34.19 14.31
C LYS A 516 27.40 33.09 15.08
N ARG A 517 26.44 33.45 15.93
CA ARG A 517 25.61 32.50 16.65
C ARG A 517 24.77 31.64 15.69
N ASN A 518 24.16 32.26 14.69
CA ASN A 518 23.39 31.57 13.66
C ASN A 518 24.25 30.63 12.78
N MET A 519 25.49 31.02 12.48
CA MET A 519 26.45 30.16 11.76
C MET A 519 26.84 28.94 12.61
N SER A 520 27.11 29.13 13.90
CA SER A 520 27.41 28.01 14.82
C SER A 520 26.21 27.06 14.99
N GLU A 521 24.98 27.59 15.05
CA GLU A 521 23.78 26.75 15.09
C GLU A 521 23.58 25.95 13.80
N ARG A 522 23.86 26.55 12.63
CA ARG A 522 23.85 25.84 11.35
C ARG A 522 24.91 24.76 11.27
N GLU A 523 26.13 25.01 11.74
CA GLU A 523 27.20 24.01 11.80
C GLU A 523 26.82 22.81 12.68
N ASN A 524 26.18 23.05 13.82
CA ASN A 524 25.70 21.96 14.68
C ASN A 524 24.58 21.15 14.02
N LYS A 525 23.64 21.81 13.33
CA LYS A 525 22.61 21.12 12.54
C LYS A 525 23.21 20.28 11.41
N LEU A 526 24.27 20.78 10.77
CA LEU A 526 25.00 20.08 9.70
C LEU A 526 25.74 18.85 10.25
N LYS A 527 26.34 18.96 11.45
CA LYS A 527 26.92 17.80 12.15
C LYS A 527 25.88 16.73 12.46
N THR A 528 24.73 17.10 13.03
CA THR A 528 23.65 16.13 13.31
C THR A 528 23.09 15.50 12.04
N ALA A 529 22.99 16.27 10.93
CA ALA A 529 22.57 15.73 9.65
C ALA A 529 23.58 14.72 9.09
N ASN A 530 24.89 14.99 9.22
CA ASN A 530 25.93 14.06 8.81
C ASN A 530 25.97 12.78 9.66
N GLU A 531 25.69 12.87 10.97
CA GLU A 531 25.54 11.69 11.84
C GLU A 531 24.37 10.81 11.38
N ILE A 532 23.22 11.43 11.07
CA ILE A 532 22.05 10.73 10.54
C ILE A 532 22.36 10.09 9.17
N ILE A 533 23.07 10.81 8.28
CA ILE A 533 23.50 10.26 6.99
C ILE A 533 24.40 9.02 7.20
N GLY A 534 25.37 9.08 8.12
CA GLY A 534 26.22 7.93 8.44
C GLY A 534 25.46 6.72 9.00
N GLU A 535 24.40 6.95 9.79
CA GLU A 535 23.50 5.87 10.22
C GLU A 535 22.74 5.24 9.04
N TYR A 536 22.29 6.04 8.07
CA TYR A 536 21.62 5.53 6.87
C TYR A 536 22.61 4.79 5.95
N GLU A 537 23.83 5.28 5.78
CA GLU A 537 24.89 4.58 5.04
C GLU A 537 25.21 3.21 5.66
N SER A 538 25.24 3.14 7.00
CA SER A 538 25.44 1.88 7.73
C SER A 538 24.26 0.91 7.55
N LYS A 539 23.02 1.43 7.49
CA LYS A 539 21.84 0.61 7.19
C LYS A 539 21.82 0.14 5.74
N ILE A 540 22.23 0.98 4.79
CA ILE A 540 22.32 0.63 3.37
C ILE A 540 23.34 -0.50 3.18
N THR A 541 24.54 -0.38 3.76
CA THR A 541 25.57 -1.44 3.69
C THR A 541 25.11 -2.74 4.38
N ALA A 542 24.37 -2.66 5.49
CA ALA A 542 23.76 -3.85 6.10
C ALA A 542 22.73 -4.50 5.17
N LEU A 543 21.88 -3.70 4.51
CA LEU A 543 20.89 -4.17 3.54
C LEU A 543 21.55 -4.82 2.33
N GLU A 544 22.57 -4.20 1.75
CA GLU A 544 23.38 -4.74 0.64
C GLU A 544 23.98 -6.11 1.01
N SER A 545 24.47 -6.27 2.24
CA SER A 545 24.96 -7.56 2.74
C SER A 545 23.85 -8.63 2.81
N THR A 546 22.65 -8.29 3.27
CA THR A 546 21.50 -9.21 3.23
C THR A 546 21.07 -9.57 1.82
N ILE A 547 21.08 -8.60 0.90
CA ILE A 547 20.77 -8.84 -0.51
C ILE A 547 21.78 -9.82 -1.10
N GLY A 548 23.09 -9.60 -0.87
CA GLY A 548 24.13 -10.52 -1.32
C GLY A 548 23.97 -11.96 -0.78
N ARG A 549 23.53 -12.13 0.48
CA ARG A 549 23.21 -13.46 1.02
C ARG A 549 22.00 -14.09 0.31
N SER A 550 20.96 -13.30 0.05
CA SER A 550 19.76 -13.78 -0.66
C SER A 550 20.06 -14.16 -2.11
N GLU A 551 20.92 -13.42 -2.80
CA GLU A 551 21.37 -13.74 -4.15
C GLU A 551 22.18 -15.03 -4.20
N SER A 552 23.05 -15.27 -3.21
CA SER A 552 23.78 -16.54 -3.09
C SER A 552 22.82 -17.72 -2.88
N TYR A 553 21.81 -17.56 -2.03
CA TYR A 553 20.79 -18.58 -1.81
C TYR A 553 19.97 -18.86 -3.08
N CYS A 554 19.59 -17.83 -3.83
CA CYS A 554 18.93 -17.99 -5.12
C CYS A 554 19.82 -18.72 -6.13
N LYS A 555 21.13 -18.41 -6.18
CA LYS A 555 22.09 -19.14 -7.03
C LYS A 555 22.19 -20.63 -6.67
N GLU A 556 22.08 -20.98 -5.40
CA GLU A 556 22.08 -22.38 -4.95
C GLU A 556 20.76 -23.12 -5.26
N MET A 557 19.62 -22.43 -5.32
CA MET A 557 18.32 -23.04 -5.66
C MET A 557 18.15 -23.35 -7.15
N VAL A 558 18.80 -22.61 -8.05
CA VAL A 558 18.65 -22.79 -9.52
C VAL A 558 19.03 -24.22 -9.98
N PRO A 559 20.18 -24.80 -9.60
CA PRO A 559 20.54 -26.17 -9.98
C PRO A 559 19.55 -27.24 -9.47
N TYR A 560 18.93 -26.98 -8.31
CA TYR A 560 17.93 -27.88 -7.74
C TYR A 560 16.64 -27.88 -8.56
N LEU A 561 16.20 -26.70 -9.01
CA LEU A 561 15.04 -26.56 -9.91
C LEU A 561 15.31 -27.18 -11.29
N GLU A 562 16.51 -27.00 -11.85
CA GLU A 562 16.92 -27.66 -13.11
C GLU A 562 16.90 -29.19 -12.98
N THR A 563 17.28 -29.73 -11.82
CA THR A 563 17.22 -31.17 -11.55
C THR A 563 15.78 -31.67 -11.46
N LEU A 564 14.90 -30.91 -10.79
CA LEU A 564 13.47 -31.23 -10.74
C LEU A 564 12.81 -31.18 -12.12
N GLN A 565 13.21 -30.23 -12.97
CA GLN A 565 12.71 -30.12 -14.32
C GLN A 565 13.12 -31.31 -15.18
N LYS A 566 14.40 -31.72 -15.13
CA LYS A 566 14.87 -32.95 -15.78
C LYS A 566 14.10 -34.19 -15.33
N ASN A 567 13.81 -34.32 -14.03
CA ASN A 567 13.03 -35.44 -13.52
C ASN A 567 11.59 -35.43 -14.05
N ASN A 568 10.99 -34.26 -14.20
CA ASN A 568 9.65 -34.12 -14.76
C ASN A 568 9.62 -34.48 -16.25
N ASP A 569 10.66 -34.11 -17.00
CA ASP A 569 10.79 -34.48 -18.42
C ASP A 569 10.94 -36.00 -18.60
N ILE A 570 11.74 -36.65 -17.73
CA ILE A 570 11.87 -38.12 -17.71
C ILE A 570 10.51 -38.78 -17.41
N LEU A 571 9.80 -38.31 -16.38
CA LEU A 571 8.48 -38.85 -16.04
C LEU A 571 7.45 -38.61 -17.14
N SER A 572 7.54 -37.49 -17.86
CA SER A 572 6.69 -37.23 -19.02
C SER A 572 6.99 -38.21 -20.16
N HIS A 573 8.26 -38.49 -20.43
CA HIS A 573 8.68 -39.46 -21.43
C HIS A 573 8.20 -40.88 -21.10
N ASP A 574 8.38 -41.32 -19.85
CA ASP A 574 7.92 -42.63 -19.37
C ASP A 574 6.39 -42.76 -19.49
N ASN A 575 5.64 -41.70 -19.13
CA ASN A 575 4.18 -41.68 -19.29
C ASN A 575 3.75 -41.77 -20.76
N GLU A 576 4.53 -41.19 -21.68
CA GLU A 576 4.25 -41.27 -23.11
C GLU A 576 4.55 -42.67 -23.66
N GLN A 577 5.63 -43.31 -23.18
CA GLN A 577 5.93 -44.70 -23.52
C GLN A 577 4.85 -45.66 -23.00
N LEU A 578 4.42 -45.52 -21.75
CA LEU A 578 3.32 -46.31 -21.18
C LEU A 578 2.01 -46.12 -21.95
N ARG A 579 1.74 -44.91 -22.47
CA ARG A 579 0.57 -44.67 -23.33
C ARG A 579 0.67 -45.44 -24.64
N LYS A 580 1.85 -45.48 -25.28
CA LYS A 580 2.11 -46.25 -26.51
C LYS A 580 1.91 -47.75 -26.29
N GLU A 581 2.51 -48.29 -25.23
CA GLU A 581 2.35 -49.70 -24.83
C GLU A 581 0.88 -50.04 -24.58
N ARG A 582 0.15 -49.17 -23.87
CA ARG A 582 -1.30 -49.34 -23.64
C ARG A 582 -2.09 -49.40 -24.94
N THR A 583 -1.80 -48.53 -25.92
CA THR A 583 -2.46 -48.58 -27.24
C THR A 583 -2.13 -49.85 -28.02
N GLU A 584 -0.90 -50.36 -27.92
CA GLU A 584 -0.52 -51.64 -28.53
C GLU A 584 -1.31 -52.80 -27.91
N TYR A 585 -1.42 -52.86 -26.59
CA TYR A 585 -2.23 -53.87 -25.90
C TYR A 585 -3.71 -53.80 -26.28
N ILE A 586 -4.27 -52.59 -26.40
CA ILE A 586 -5.65 -52.41 -26.87
C ILE A 586 -5.83 -52.94 -28.30
N THR A 587 -4.85 -52.70 -29.17
CA THR A 587 -4.88 -53.18 -30.56
C THR A 587 -4.80 -54.71 -30.61
N GLN A 588 -3.94 -55.32 -29.79
CA GLN A 588 -3.85 -56.78 -29.67
C GLN A 588 -5.16 -57.38 -29.16
N LEU A 589 -5.78 -56.78 -28.14
CA LEU A 589 -7.10 -57.20 -27.63
C LEU A 589 -8.20 -57.10 -28.69
N SER A 590 -8.21 -56.02 -29.48
CA SER A 590 -9.16 -55.85 -30.59
C SER A 590 -9.00 -56.95 -31.64
N ASN A 591 -7.76 -57.27 -32.02
CA ASN A 591 -7.48 -58.34 -32.98
C ASN A 591 -7.88 -59.72 -32.43
N ALA A 592 -7.60 -59.98 -31.16
CA ALA A 592 -8.04 -61.20 -30.49
C ALA A 592 -9.57 -61.31 -30.43
N CYS A 593 -10.29 -60.21 -30.17
CA CYS A 593 -11.75 -60.18 -30.21
C CYS A 593 -12.29 -60.50 -31.62
N ALA A 594 -11.72 -59.93 -32.67
CA ALA A 594 -12.11 -60.22 -34.05
C ALA A 594 -11.86 -61.69 -34.43
N ALA A 595 -10.75 -62.28 -33.98
CA ALA A 595 -10.47 -63.70 -34.15
C ALA A 595 -11.47 -64.58 -33.38
N ASN A 596 -11.86 -64.18 -32.18
CA ASN A 596 -12.85 -64.91 -31.38
C ASN A 596 -14.25 -64.87 -32.03
N GLU A 597 -14.60 -63.75 -32.67
CA GLU A 597 -15.85 -63.62 -33.41
C GLU A 597 -15.89 -64.53 -34.65
N SER A 598 -14.76 -64.68 -35.36
CA SER A 598 -14.67 -65.60 -36.50
C SER A 598 -14.76 -67.07 -36.07
N LEU A 599 -14.11 -67.43 -34.95
CA LEU A 599 -14.21 -68.76 -34.34
C LEU A 599 -15.64 -69.05 -33.86
N SER A 600 -16.33 -68.06 -33.29
CA SER A 600 -17.73 -68.17 -32.89
C SER A 600 -18.64 -68.46 -34.09
N LYS A 601 -18.45 -67.75 -35.21
CA LYS A 601 -19.16 -68.01 -36.47
C LYS A 601 -18.90 -69.43 -36.98
N SER A 602 -17.65 -69.90 -36.96
CA SER A 602 -17.30 -71.28 -37.34
C SER A 602 -17.94 -72.33 -36.43
N ASN A 603 -17.93 -72.12 -35.11
CA ASN A 603 -18.59 -72.98 -34.14
C ASN A 603 -20.11 -73.05 -34.36
N SER A 604 -20.75 -71.93 -34.71
CA SER A 604 -22.18 -71.91 -35.04
C SER A 604 -22.51 -72.73 -36.30
N ALA A 605 -21.65 -72.66 -37.32
CA ALA A 605 -21.79 -73.43 -38.55
C ALA A 605 -21.61 -74.93 -38.31
N LEU A 606 -20.58 -75.30 -37.53
CA LEU A 606 -20.35 -76.68 -37.10
C LEU A 606 -21.53 -77.20 -36.24
N SER A 607 -22.07 -76.37 -35.35
CA SER A 607 -23.25 -76.74 -34.56
C SER A 607 -24.46 -77.01 -35.46
N HIS A 608 -24.68 -76.20 -36.51
CA HIS A 608 -25.73 -76.45 -37.48
C HIS A 608 -25.54 -77.78 -38.23
N GLN A 609 -24.31 -78.09 -38.68
CA GLN A 609 -24.01 -79.38 -39.30
C GLN A 609 -24.24 -80.56 -38.35
N VAL A 610 -23.87 -80.42 -37.08
CA VAL A 610 -24.15 -81.45 -36.05
C VAL A 610 -25.65 -81.64 -35.89
N THR A 611 -26.45 -80.58 -35.84
CA THR A 611 -27.91 -80.71 -35.75
C THR A 611 -28.52 -81.38 -36.98
N GLU A 612 -28.02 -81.07 -38.18
CA GLU A 612 -28.48 -81.70 -39.42
C GLU A 612 -28.16 -83.20 -39.43
N LEU A 613 -26.93 -83.57 -39.05
CA LEU A 613 -26.54 -84.97 -38.87
C LEU A 613 -27.39 -85.67 -37.79
N GLU A 614 -27.67 -85.03 -36.65
CA GLU A 614 -28.56 -85.59 -35.63
C GLU A 614 -29.99 -85.84 -36.19
N THR A 615 -30.51 -84.97 -37.05
CA THR A 615 -31.83 -85.20 -37.69
C THR A 615 -31.82 -86.34 -38.70
N THR A 616 -30.76 -86.46 -39.51
CA THR A 616 -30.64 -87.56 -40.46
C THR A 616 -30.50 -88.91 -39.76
N VAL A 617 -29.73 -88.98 -38.67
CA VAL A 617 -29.62 -90.19 -37.82
C VAL A 617 -30.97 -90.57 -37.26
N LYS A 618 -31.73 -89.63 -36.66
CA LYS A 618 -33.09 -89.90 -36.16
C LYS A 618 -34.03 -90.43 -37.26
N SER A 619 -33.93 -89.89 -38.47
CA SER A 619 -34.73 -90.36 -39.60
C SER A 619 -34.38 -91.80 -40.00
N LEU A 620 -33.08 -92.14 -40.02
CA LEU A 620 -32.60 -93.50 -40.30
C LEU A 620 -33.02 -94.47 -39.20
N GLU A 621 -32.88 -94.09 -37.93
CA GLU A 621 -33.36 -94.89 -36.79
C GLU A 621 -34.85 -95.21 -36.94
N SER A 622 -35.68 -94.22 -37.30
CA SER A 622 -37.11 -94.44 -37.54
C SER A 622 -37.39 -95.40 -38.69
N PHE A 623 -36.62 -95.31 -39.79
CA PHE A 623 -36.72 -96.20 -40.94
C PHE A 623 -36.37 -97.65 -40.58
N TYR A 624 -35.27 -97.87 -39.86
CA TYR A 624 -34.86 -99.20 -39.44
C TYR A 624 -35.82 -99.81 -38.44
N LYS A 625 -36.34 -99.02 -37.49
CA LYS A 625 -37.36 -99.48 -36.54
C LYS A 625 -38.66 -99.90 -37.25
N GLN A 626 -39.05 -99.19 -38.30
CA GLN A 626 -40.20 -99.57 -39.12
C GLN A 626 -39.94 -100.85 -39.93
N ARG A 627 -38.71 -101.05 -40.42
CA ARG A 627 -38.29 -102.27 -41.11
C ARG A 627 -38.26 -103.48 -40.17
N GLU A 628 -37.80 -103.30 -38.93
CA GLU A 628 -37.81 -104.33 -37.88
C GLU A 628 -39.24 -104.82 -37.60
N ILE A 629 -40.20 -103.89 -37.40
CA ILE A 629 -41.61 -104.24 -37.20
C ILE A 629 -42.17 -105.07 -38.38
N ARG A 630 -41.80 -104.72 -39.63
CA ARG A 630 -42.22 -105.48 -40.82
C ARG A 630 -41.64 -106.90 -40.84
N LEU A 631 -40.37 -107.04 -40.47
CA LEU A 631 -39.71 -108.34 -40.36
C LEU A 631 -40.37 -109.19 -39.27
N ASP A 632 -40.65 -108.61 -38.10
CA ASP A 632 -41.38 -109.31 -37.03
C ASP A 632 -42.78 -109.75 -37.45
N THR A 633 -43.50 -108.94 -38.23
CA THR A 633 -44.79 -109.38 -38.78
C THR A 633 -44.66 -110.54 -39.76
N THR A 634 -43.60 -110.58 -40.58
CA THR A 634 -43.36 -111.70 -41.51
C THR A 634 -42.91 -112.96 -40.77
N VAL A 635 -42.04 -112.83 -39.76
CA VAL A 635 -41.65 -113.93 -38.88
C VAL A 635 -42.87 -114.52 -38.17
N ASN A 636 -43.76 -113.68 -37.62
CA ASN A 636 -44.99 -114.15 -37.00
C ASN A 636 -45.95 -114.86 -37.98
N GLN A 637 -46.02 -114.40 -39.23
CA GLN A 637 -46.79 -115.09 -40.27
C GLN A 637 -46.19 -116.46 -40.60
N LEU A 638 -44.87 -116.56 -40.74
CA LEU A 638 -44.17 -117.82 -40.96
C LEU A 638 -44.32 -118.78 -39.77
N PHE A 639 -44.25 -118.26 -38.54
CA PHE A 639 -44.46 -119.05 -37.33
C PHE A 639 -45.86 -119.67 -37.30
N LYS A 640 -46.90 -118.90 -37.65
CA LYS A 640 -48.28 -119.42 -37.78
C LYS A 640 -48.40 -120.49 -38.88
N LEU A 641 -47.65 -120.35 -39.97
CA LEU A 641 -47.64 -121.30 -41.08
C LEU A 641 -46.93 -122.62 -40.69
N CYS A 642 -45.82 -122.53 -39.96
CA CYS A 642 -45.16 -123.67 -39.35
C CYS A 642 -46.07 -124.39 -38.35
N GLU A 643 -46.81 -123.64 -37.52
CA GLU A 643 -47.73 -124.24 -36.55
C GLU A 643 -48.93 -124.91 -37.22
N HIS A 644 -49.46 -124.32 -38.29
CA HIS A 644 -50.48 -124.97 -39.14
C HIS A 644 -49.93 -126.26 -39.78
N GLN A 645 -48.71 -126.25 -40.32
CA GLN A 645 -48.07 -127.44 -40.87
C GLN A 645 -47.83 -128.52 -39.80
N ARG A 646 -47.46 -128.14 -38.58
CA ARG A 646 -47.31 -129.05 -37.43
C ARG A 646 -48.62 -129.72 -37.07
N ILE A 647 -49.72 -128.95 -37.03
CA ILE A 647 -51.08 -129.46 -36.77
C ILE A 647 -51.52 -130.42 -37.89
N CYS A 648 -51.29 -130.08 -39.17
CA CYS A 648 -51.59 -130.99 -40.28
C CYS A 648 -50.74 -132.28 -40.25
N TYR A 649 -49.50 -132.22 -39.78
CA TYR A 649 -48.63 -133.38 -39.61
C TYR A 649 -49.11 -134.29 -38.47
N GLU A 650 -49.51 -133.70 -37.33
CA GLU A 650 -50.08 -134.39 -36.16
C GLU A 650 -51.46 -135.01 -36.47
N GLU A 651 -52.26 -134.43 -37.37
CA GLU A 651 -53.52 -135.00 -37.85
C GLU A 651 -53.32 -136.21 -38.79
N SER A 652 -52.23 -136.23 -39.57
CA SER A 652 -51.91 -137.37 -40.46
C SER A 652 -51.47 -138.64 -39.71
N LEU A 653 -50.93 -138.49 -38.48
CA LEU A 653 -50.43 -139.59 -37.66
C LEU A 653 -51.54 -140.40 -36.93
N LYS A 654 -52.80 -139.97 -36.98
CA LYS A 654 -53.90 -140.57 -36.18
C LYS A 654 -54.87 -141.50 -36.92
N LYS A 655 -54.61 -141.95 -38.16
CA LYS A 655 -55.48 -142.93 -38.85
C LYS A 655 -54.75 -144.10 -39.54
N LYS A 656 -54.73 -145.22 -38.80
CA LYS A 656 -54.60 -146.66 -39.17
C LYS A 656 -53.21 -147.24 -39.53
N PRO A 657 -52.80 -148.36 -38.88
CA PRO A 657 -51.52 -149.02 -39.11
C PRO A 657 -51.60 -150.18 -40.13
N ASN A 658 -50.45 -150.47 -40.73
CA ASN A 658 -50.08 -151.71 -41.44
C ASN A 658 -50.72 -151.99 -42.81
N LEU A 659 -50.09 -151.50 -43.88
CA LEU A 659 -49.73 -152.30 -45.07
C LEU A 659 -48.80 -151.48 -46.00
N LEU A 660 -47.48 -151.65 -45.88
CA LEU A 660 -46.53 -151.76 -47.01
C LEU A 660 -45.07 -151.76 -46.52
N ARG A 661 -44.69 -152.85 -45.86
CA ARG A 661 -43.31 -153.35 -45.85
C ARG A 661 -43.15 -154.22 -47.11
N LYS A 662 -42.92 -153.62 -48.29
CA LYS A 662 -42.51 -154.41 -49.49
C LYS A 662 -41.97 -153.69 -50.74
N VAL A 663 -41.36 -152.50 -50.66
CA VAL A 663 -40.68 -151.95 -51.85
C VAL A 663 -39.24 -151.45 -51.64
N PHE A 664 -38.79 -151.05 -50.44
CA PHE A 664 -37.37 -150.69 -50.28
C PHE A 664 -36.81 -151.06 -48.88
N GLY A 665 -36.13 -152.20 -48.81
CA GLY A 665 -34.93 -152.38 -47.98
C GLY A 665 -33.78 -152.62 -48.97
N SER A 666 -32.53 -152.24 -48.76
CA SER A 666 -31.81 -151.95 -47.53
C SER A 666 -30.49 -151.27 -47.92
N SER A 667 -30.11 -150.17 -47.27
CA SER A 667 -28.71 -149.74 -47.17
C SER A 667 -28.53 -149.01 -45.85
N GLN A 668 -27.52 -149.43 -45.10
CA GLN A 668 -27.31 -149.11 -43.70
C GLN A 668 -26.92 -147.64 -43.44
N ASN A 669 -27.53 -147.11 -42.38
CA ASN A 669 -27.05 -146.12 -41.41
C ASN A 669 -25.74 -145.38 -41.73
N LYS A 670 -25.87 -144.07 -41.96
CA LYS A 670 -24.86 -143.08 -41.55
C LYS A 670 -25.42 -142.31 -40.36
N GLU A 671 -24.66 -142.30 -39.27
CA GLU A 671 -24.85 -141.43 -38.12
C GLU A 671 -24.98 -139.97 -38.58
N PHE A 672 -26.01 -139.29 -38.10
CA PHE A 672 -26.19 -137.86 -38.25
C PHE A 672 -25.59 -137.20 -37.01
N ASP A 673 -24.49 -136.49 -37.22
CA ASP A 673 -23.49 -136.18 -36.20
C ASP A 673 -23.95 -135.04 -35.27
N SER A 674 -24.44 -135.40 -34.08
CA SER A 674 -24.87 -134.44 -33.04
C SER A 674 -23.75 -133.47 -32.63
N LYS A 675 -22.48 -133.82 -32.88
CA LYS A 675 -21.33 -132.98 -32.57
C LYS A 675 -21.17 -131.79 -33.52
N GLU A 676 -21.58 -131.90 -34.78
CA GLU A 676 -21.40 -130.81 -35.76
C GLU A 676 -22.45 -129.70 -35.56
N MET A 677 -23.67 -130.09 -35.17
CA MET A 677 -24.73 -129.16 -34.77
C MET A 677 -24.42 -128.47 -33.44
N GLU A 678 -23.84 -129.19 -32.47
CA GLU A 678 -23.41 -128.61 -31.19
C GLU A 678 -22.17 -127.71 -31.35
N ALA A 679 -21.28 -128.01 -32.31
CA ALA A 679 -20.17 -127.12 -32.69
C ALA A 679 -20.68 -125.84 -33.38
N MET A 680 -21.64 -125.93 -34.30
CA MET A 680 -22.27 -124.74 -34.90
C MET A 680 -23.05 -123.91 -33.88
N LEU A 681 -23.73 -124.56 -32.93
CA LEU A 681 -24.48 -123.86 -31.88
C LEU A 681 -23.54 -123.19 -30.86
N ASN A 682 -22.39 -123.80 -30.55
CA ASN A 682 -21.34 -123.19 -29.74
C ASN A 682 -20.61 -122.07 -30.50
N GLN A 683 -20.43 -122.19 -31.82
CA GLN A 683 -19.88 -121.14 -32.66
C GLN A 683 -20.82 -119.93 -32.72
N GLU A 684 -22.13 -120.15 -32.86
CA GLU A 684 -23.12 -119.06 -32.82
C GLU A 684 -23.29 -118.46 -31.43
N ARG A 685 -23.19 -119.26 -30.35
CA ARG A 685 -23.11 -118.72 -28.98
C ARG A 685 -21.85 -117.89 -28.76
N SER A 686 -20.71 -118.30 -29.32
CA SER A 686 -19.47 -117.51 -29.29
C SER A 686 -19.64 -116.19 -30.03
N ARG A 687 -20.22 -116.21 -31.25
CA ARG A 687 -20.50 -115.00 -32.02
C ARG A 687 -21.48 -114.07 -31.33
N ALA A 688 -22.53 -114.61 -30.70
CA ALA A 688 -23.48 -113.83 -29.92
C ALA A 688 -22.81 -113.20 -28.68
N LYS A 689 -21.85 -113.89 -28.06
CA LYS A 689 -21.07 -113.37 -26.95
C LYS A 689 -20.12 -112.26 -27.39
N ASP A 690 -19.43 -112.43 -28.51
CA ASP A 690 -18.56 -111.40 -29.12
C ASP A 690 -19.37 -110.16 -29.56
N LEU A 691 -20.59 -110.36 -30.09
CA LEU A 691 -21.48 -109.25 -30.44
C LEU A 691 -22.01 -108.53 -29.19
N ALA A 692 -22.33 -109.26 -28.12
CA ALA A 692 -22.75 -108.68 -26.85
C ALA A 692 -21.61 -107.87 -26.19
N GLU A 693 -20.37 -108.35 -26.28
CA GLU A 693 -19.19 -107.63 -25.79
C GLU A 693 -18.92 -106.37 -26.62
N LYS A 694 -19.04 -106.44 -27.95
CA LYS A 694 -18.98 -105.26 -28.83
C LYS A 694 -20.11 -104.26 -28.57
N LEU A 695 -21.33 -104.72 -28.30
CA LEU A 695 -22.45 -103.87 -27.90
C LEU A 695 -22.22 -103.21 -26.54
N TYR A 696 -21.61 -103.91 -25.59
CA TYR A 696 -21.26 -103.37 -24.28
C TYR A 696 -20.16 -102.31 -24.39
N LEU A 697 -19.12 -102.56 -25.18
CA LEU A 697 -18.04 -101.60 -25.45
C LEU A 697 -18.56 -100.35 -26.18
N THR A 698 -19.37 -100.52 -27.23
CA THR A 698 -19.95 -99.38 -27.96
C THR A 698 -20.95 -98.59 -27.10
N LYS A 699 -21.67 -99.25 -26.19
CA LYS A 699 -22.53 -98.57 -25.22
C LYS A 699 -21.72 -97.79 -24.18
N ALA A 700 -20.60 -98.34 -23.70
CA ALA A 700 -19.68 -97.62 -22.82
C ALA A 700 -19.06 -96.40 -23.52
N GLU A 701 -18.69 -96.51 -24.79
CA GLU A 701 -18.23 -95.37 -25.59
C GLU A 701 -19.33 -94.29 -25.73
N LEU A 702 -20.57 -94.68 -26.00
CA LEU A 702 -21.72 -93.76 -26.04
C LEU A 702 -21.98 -93.07 -24.69
N ASP A 703 -21.87 -93.80 -23.58
CA ASP A 703 -22.01 -93.24 -22.22
C ASP A 703 -20.88 -92.26 -21.89
N THR A 704 -19.64 -92.50 -22.35
CA THR A 704 -18.53 -91.53 -22.20
C THR A 704 -18.71 -90.26 -23.05
N ILE A 705 -19.29 -90.37 -24.25
CA ILE A 705 -19.61 -89.22 -25.12
C ILE A 705 -20.75 -88.40 -24.50
N MET A 706 -21.77 -89.06 -23.94
CA MET A 706 -22.85 -88.42 -23.20
C MET A 706 -22.34 -87.71 -21.94
N HIS A 707 -21.42 -88.32 -21.18
CA HIS A 707 -20.81 -87.67 -20.01
C HIS A 707 -19.98 -86.42 -20.38
N ARG A 708 -19.29 -86.43 -21.54
CA ARG A 708 -18.62 -85.24 -22.08
C ARG A 708 -19.60 -84.14 -22.55
N LYS A 709 -20.79 -84.50 -23.04
CA LYS A 709 -21.87 -83.56 -23.39
C LYS A 709 -22.50 -82.94 -22.12
N THR A 710 -22.70 -83.72 -21.07
CA THR A 710 -23.20 -83.23 -19.77
C THR A 710 -22.19 -82.32 -19.06
N GLN A 711 -20.88 -82.63 -19.10
CA GLN A 711 -19.83 -81.75 -18.55
C GLN A 711 -19.71 -80.39 -19.25
N ARG A 712 -19.99 -80.31 -20.56
CA ARG A 712 -19.99 -79.03 -21.31
C ARG A 712 -21.19 -78.15 -21.01
N VAL A 713 -22.35 -78.72 -20.66
CA VAL A 713 -23.55 -77.95 -20.29
C VAL A 713 -23.45 -77.40 -18.86
N SER A 714 -22.74 -78.07 -17.96
CA SER A 714 -22.53 -77.61 -16.57
C SER A 714 -21.49 -76.49 -16.37
N ILE A 715 -20.77 -76.04 -17.43
CA ILE A 715 -19.85 -74.88 -17.36
C ILE A 715 -20.49 -73.60 -17.94
N GLN A 716 -21.72 -73.67 -18.47
CA GLN A 716 -22.45 -72.53 -19.04
C GLN A 716 -23.69 -72.10 -18.24
N GLN A 717 -23.88 -72.58 -17.01
CA GLN A 717 -25.04 -72.25 -16.14
C GLN A 717 -24.67 -71.68 -14.76
N ASN A 718 -23.53 -70.98 -14.62
CA ASN A 718 -23.19 -70.25 -13.38
C ASN A 718 -22.86 -68.77 -13.60
N ARG A 719 -23.48 -68.13 -14.58
CA ARG A 719 -23.57 -66.67 -14.70
C ARG A 719 -24.89 -66.30 -15.38
N GLU A 720 -25.95 -66.19 -14.58
CA GLU A 720 -27.05 -65.23 -14.73
C GLU A 720 -28.24 -65.71 -13.88
N ASP A 721 -28.25 -65.31 -12.60
CA ASP A 721 -29.45 -65.21 -11.77
C ASP A 721 -29.23 -64.07 -10.77
N ASN A 722 -29.67 -62.87 -11.15
CA ASN A 722 -30.36 -61.91 -10.30
C ASN A 722 -30.47 -60.56 -11.01
N LYS A 723 -31.57 -60.38 -11.75
CA LYS A 723 -32.37 -59.16 -11.69
C LYS A 723 -33.79 -59.50 -12.15
N GLU A 724 -34.64 -59.73 -11.15
CA GLU A 724 -36.08 -59.57 -11.27
C GLU A 724 -36.38 -58.14 -11.78
N ASN A 725 -37.16 -57.93 -12.83
CA ASN A 725 -38.58 -58.21 -13.08
C ASN A 725 -39.46 -56.97 -12.82
N VAL A 726 -40.42 -56.81 -13.74
CA VAL A 726 -41.66 -56.02 -13.70
C VAL A 726 -41.68 -54.67 -14.48
N PRO A 727 -42.74 -54.42 -15.30
CA PRO A 727 -42.56 -54.08 -16.71
C PRO A 727 -43.52 -53.00 -17.28
N SER A 728 -43.46 -52.81 -18.61
CA SER A 728 -44.57 -52.50 -19.53
C SER A 728 -45.21 -51.09 -19.46
N ASN A 729 -45.70 -50.43 -20.52
CA ASN A 729 -46.09 -50.88 -21.85
C ASN A 729 -46.27 -49.66 -22.80
N ASN A 730 -45.78 -49.78 -24.03
CA ASN A 730 -46.42 -49.51 -25.33
C ASN A 730 -47.12 -48.18 -25.72
N LYS A 731 -46.75 -47.77 -26.97
CA LYS A 731 -47.54 -47.11 -28.06
C LYS A 731 -47.73 -45.59 -27.91
N THR A 732 -47.54 -44.71 -28.91
CA THR A 732 -47.60 -44.80 -30.39
C THR A 732 -46.96 -43.55 -31.02
N ASP A 733 -46.30 -43.73 -32.17
CA ASP A 733 -46.46 -43.00 -33.43
C ASP A 733 -46.66 -41.46 -33.44
N THR A 734 -45.71 -40.70 -34.03
CA THR A 734 -45.89 -39.84 -35.23
C THR A 734 -44.84 -38.71 -35.38
N ARG A 735 -44.14 -38.76 -36.51
CA ARG A 735 -43.87 -37.70 -37.52
C ARG A 735 -43.63 -36.23 -37.08
N CYS A 736 -42.48 -35.71 -37.54
CA CYS A 736 -42.11 -34.32 -37.86
C CYS A 736 -43.12 -33.19 -37.57
N LYS A 737 -42.65 -32.15 -36.85
CA LYS A 737 -42.40 -30.79 -37.40
C LYS A 737 -41.94 -29.83 -36.31
N MET A 738 -40.94 -29.03 -36.66
CA MET A 738 -40.65 -27.74 -36.05
C MET A 738 -41.95 -26.96 -35.86
N THR A 739 -42.20 -26.51 -34.64
CA THR A 739 -43.14 -25.41 -34.37
C THR A 739 -42.46 -24.41 -33.47
N VAL A 740 -42.05 -23.33 -34.12
CA VAL A 740 -41.74 -22.02 -33.55
C VAL A 740 -42.89 -21.61 -32.64
N SER A 741 -42.62 -21.46 -31.34
CA SER A 741 -43.55 -20.80 -30.42
C SER A 741 -43.20 -19.33 -30.40
N LYS A 742 -44.13 -18.57 -30.98
CA LYS A 742 -44.20 -17.11 -31.09
C LYS A 742 -43.77 -16.38 -29.81
N GLU A 743 -42.82 -15.48 -30.00
CA GLU A 743 -42.67 -14.25 -29.24
C GLU A 743 -44.02 -13.52 -29.19
N SER A 744 -44.50 -13.27 -27.98
CA SER A 744 -45.46 -12.21 -27.72
C SER A 744 -44.69 -10.91 -27.52
N ILE A 745 -44.60 -10.14 -28.60
CA ILE A 745 -44.24 -8.72 -28.60
C ILE A 745 -45.33 -7.98 -27.84
N ALA A 746 -44.99 -7.49 -26.65
CA ALA A 746 -45.70 -6.39 -26.02
C ALA A 746 -44.86 -5.12 -26.25
N SER A 747 -45.39 -4.24 -27.08
CA SER A 747 -44.91 -2.89 -27.33
C SER A 747 -44.63 -2.13 -26.04
N SER A 748 -43.44 -1.51 -25.90
CA SER A 748 -43.21 -0.17 -25.33
C SER A 748 -41.70 0.15 -25.19
N ASN A 749 -41.23 1.09 -26.03
CA ASN A 749 -40.24 2.15 -25.80
C ASN A 749 -39.01 1.92 -24.88
N SER A 750 -37.82 2.21 -25.42
CA SER A 750 -36.55 2.60 -24.77
C SER A 750 -35.79 1.63 -23.84
N SER A 751 -36.35 0.47 -23.44
CA SER A 751 -35.79 -0.35 -22.34
C SER A 751 -34.91 -1.55 -22.75
N GLU A 752 -34.77 -1.87 -24.04
CA GLU A 752 -34.11 -3.11 -24.51
C GLU A 752 -32.58 -3.13 -24.33
N GLY A 753 -31.91 -1.97 -24.36
CA GLY A 753 -30.46 -1.87 -24.14
C GLY A 753 -30.04 -2.18 -22.71
N ASN A 754 -30.88 -1.83 -21.73
CA ASN A 754 -30.59 -2.01 -20.29
C ASN A 754 -30.68 -3.48 -19.84
N LEU A 755 -31.50 -4.30 -20.49
CA LEU A 755 -31.63 -5.73 -20.18
C LEU A 755 -30.46 -6.57 -20.71
N LYS A 756 -29.80 -6.16 -21.81
CA LYS A 756 -28.64 -6.89 -22.37
C LYS A 756 -27.38 -6.77 -21.52
N ALA A 757 -27.24 -5.69 -20.75
CA ALA A 757 -26.08 -5.47 -19.88
C ALA A 757 -26.12 -6.27 -18.56
N LEU A 758 -27.30 -6.78 -18.16
CA LEU A 758 -27.51 -7.54 -16.93
C LEU A 758 -27.75 -9.01 -17.25
N THR A 759 -26.75 -9.85 -17.03
CA THR A 759 -26.87 -11.31 -17.16
C THR A 759 -27.25 -11.92 -15.81
N ARG A 760 -28.29 -12.77 -15.75
CA ARG A 760 -28.68 -13.48 -14.53
C ARG A 760 -27.82 -14.73 -14.35
N ILE A 761 -27.19 -14.89 -13.19
CA ILE A 761 -26.41 -16.08 -12.82
C ILE A 761 -27.30 -17.13 -12.14
N LEU A 762 -28.07 -16.70 -11.13
CA LEU A 762 -28.82 -17.59 -10.25
C LEU A 762 -30.05 -16.86 -9.68
N ASN A 763 -31.22 -17.51 -9.74
CA ASN A 763 -32.38 -17.09 -8.96
C ASN A 763 -32.30 -17.72 -7.57
N LEU A 764 -32.36 -16.89 -6.54
CA LEU A 764 -32.40 -17.33 -5.16
C LEU A 764 -33.84 -17.33 -4.66
N ASP A 765 -34.18 -18.34 -3.86
CA ASP A 765 -35.38 -18.29 -3.06
C ASP A 765 -35.27 -17.12 -2.05
N ASN A 766 -36.40 -16.53 -1.66
CA ASN A 766 -36.50 -15.30 -0.85
C ASN A 766 -35.76 -15.32 0.52
N THR A 767 -35.09 -16.41 0.87
CA THR A 767 -34.46 -16.68 2.17
C THR A 767 -32.94 -16.50 2.19
N VAL A 768 -32.25 -16.53 1.04
CA VAL A 768 -30.77 -16.54 1.02
C VAL A 768 -30.22 -15.12 0.82
N ASN A 769 -29.63 -14.55 1.88
CA ASN A 769 -28.96 -13.25 1.83
C ASN A 769 -27.45 -13.41 1.63
N ILE A 770 -26.99 -13.14 0.40
CA ILE A 770 -25.57 -13.14 0.06
C ILE A 770 -24.94 -11.81 0.50
N ASN A 771 -23.85 -11.90 1.25
CA ASN A 771 -23.09 -10.75 1.74
C ASN A 771 -21.93 -10.39 0.80
N THR A 772 -21.24 -11.40 0.28
CA THR A 772 -20.06 -11.21 -0.58
C THR A 772 -19.96 -12.35 -1.59
N ALA A 773 -19.43 -12.06 -2.78
CA ALA A 773 -19.15 -13.04 -3.81
C ALA A 773 -17.72 -12.84 -4.31
N MET A 774 -16.91 -13.90 -4.29
CA MET A 774 -15.51 -13.85 -4.68
C MET A 774 -15.20 -14.96 -5.67
N PHE A 775 -14.59 -14.63 -6.80
CA PHE A 775 -14.24 -15.60 -7.83
C PHE A 775 -12.92 -16.27 -7.47
N LEU A 776 -12.90 -17.61 -7.45
CA LEU A 776 -11.67 -18.41 -7.37
C LEU A 776 -11.11 -18.69 -8.77
N SER A 777 -12.01 -18.93 -9.72
CA SER A 777 -11.71 -19.11 -11.15
C SER A 777 -12.88 -18.56 -11.97
N GLU A 778 -12.76 -18.54 -13.30
CA GLU A 778 -13.87 -18.15 -14.19
C GLU A 778 -15.10 -19.06 -14.05
N GLN A 779 -14.89 -20.29 -13.57
CA GLN A 779 -15.92 -21.33 -13.45
C GLN A 779 -16.34 -21.60 -12.00
N CYS A 780 -15.73 -20.95 -11.00
CA CYS A 780 -16.02 -21.20 -9.59
C CYS A 780 -16.06 -19.90 -8.77
N VAL A 781 -17.21 -19.67 -8.12
CA VAL A 781 -17.47 -18.52 -7.25
C VAL A 781 -17.74 -18.99 -5.84
N VAL A 782 -17.15 -18.33 -4.86
CA VAL A 782 -17.44 -18.53 -3.44
C VAL A 782 -18.35 -17.42 -2.96
N LEU A 783 -19.46 -17.81 -2.33
CA LEU A 783 -20.51 -16.96 -1.82
C LEU A 783 -20.45 -16.97 -0.29
N GLY A 784 -20.21 -15.80 0.30
CA GLY A 784 -20.35 -15.58 1.73
C GLY A 784 -21.77 -15.18 2.07
N THR A 785 -22.44 -15.94 2.92
CA THR A 785 -23.84 -15.72 3.31
C THR A 785 -23.99 -15.69 4.82
N ARG A 786 -25.18 -15.33 5.30
CA ARG A 786 -25.52 -15.50 6.72
C ARG A 786 -25.47 -16.97 7.17
N ASP A 787 -25.80 -17.90 6.29
CA ASP A 787 -25.88 -19.33 6.62
C ASP A 787 -24.51 -20.04 6.51
N GLY A 788 -23.48 -19.33 6.06
CA GLY A 788 -22.12 -19.84 5.94
C GLY A 788 -21.50 -19.57 4.57
N LEU A 789 -20.53 -20.40 4.22
CA LEU A 789 -19.77 -20.31 2.97
C LEU A 789 -20.31 -21.33 1.95
N PHE A 790 -20.51 -20.89 0.71
CA PHE A 790 -21.00 -21.74 -0.37
C PHE A 790 -20.11 -21.60 -1.61
N SER A 791 -19.93 -22.67 -2.38
CA SER A 791 -19.33 -22.63 -3.72
C SER A 791 -20.41 -22.77 -4.79
N LEU A 792 -20.23 -22.06 -5.91
CA LEU A 792 -21.10 -22.08 -7.07
C LEU A 792 -20.26 -22.31 -8.32
N HIS A 793 -20.58 -23.36 -9.07
CA HIS A 793 -19.95 -23.63 -10.36
C HIS A 793 -20.72 -22.97 -11.49
N LEU A 794 -20.00 -22.27 -12.36
CA LEU A 794 -20.54 -21.58 -13.53
C LEU A 794 -20.25 -22.38 -14.82
N ASN A 795 -21.11 -22.24 -15.81
CA ASN A 795 -20.88 -22.72 -17.17
C ASN A 795 -20.12 -21.67 -18.01
N GLU A 796 -19.78 -22.00 -19.26
CA GLU A 796 -19.09 -21.09 -20.19
C GLU A 796 -19.87 -19.81 -20.51
N LEU A 797 -21.20 -19.82 -20.32
CA LEU A 797 -22.10 -18.68 -20.49
C LEU A 797 -22.20 -17.80 -19.21
N GLY A 798 -21.54 -18.19 -18.12
CA GLY A 798 -21.57 -17.47 -16.84
C GLY A 798 -22.81 -17.74 -15.97
N GLU A 799 -23.63 -18.72 -16.33
CA GLU A 799 -24.81 -19.16 -15.57
C GLU A 799 -24.46 -20.30 -14.60
N ALA A 800 -25.24 -20.46 -13.54
CA ALA A 800 -25.06 -21.53 -12.57
C ALA A 800 -25.25 -22.92 -13.21
N LYS A 801 -24.18 -23.73 -13.23
CA LYS A 801 -24.20 -25.14 -13.68
C LYS A 801 -24.89 -26.07 -12.68
N SER A 802 -24.78 -25.74 -11.40
CA SER A 802 -25.33 -26.53 -10.30
C SER A 802 -25.89 -25.63 -9.20
N LYS A 803 -26.67 -26.21 -8.29
CA LYS A 803 -27.03 -25.53 -7.03
C LYS A 803 -25.76 -25.22 -6.22
N PRO A 804 -25.76 -24.15 -5.40
CA PRO A 804 -24.65 -23.86 -4.50
C PRO A 804 -24.36 -25.03 -3.55
N THR A 805 -23.08 -25.39 -3.42
CA THR A 805 -22.58 -26.42 -2.50
C THR A 805 -22.10 -25.75 -1.21
N GLN A 806 -22.54 -26.21 -0.05
CA GLN A 806 -22.08 -25.65 1.23
C GLN A 806 -20.67 -26.15 1.58
N ILE A 807 -19.79 -25.23 1.98
CA ILE A 807 -18.49 -25.54 2.58
C ILE A 807 -18.65 -25.45 4.10
N GLY A 808 -18.55 -26.58 4.77
CA GLY A 808 -18.70 -26.71 6.23
C GLY A 808 -17.54 -26.07 7.00
N GLY A 809 -17.73 -25.88 8.31
CA GLY A 809 -16.73 -25.28 9.21
C GLY A 809 -16.73 -23.74 9.26
N VAL A 810 -17.56 -23.09 8.44
CA VAL A 810 -17.64 -21.62 8.37
C VAL A 810 -19.07 -21.12 8.55
N GLU A 811 -19.31 -20.38 9.63
CA GLU A 811 -20.62 -19.80 9.94
C GLU A 811 -20.63 -18.28 9.73
N MET A 812 -21.74 -17.74 9.21
CA MET A 812 -21.98 -16.29 9.02
C MET A 812 -20.81 -15.52 8.41
N VAL A 813 -20.67 -15.57 7.09
CA VAL A 813 -19.60 -14.88 6.36
C VAL A 813 -20.04 -13.47 5.98
N HIS A 814 -19.32 -12.46 6.47
CA HIS A 814 -19.58 -11.04 6.16
C HIS A 814 -18.75 -10.56 4.98
N ALA A 815 -17.46 -10.90 4.94
CA ALA A 815 -16.52 -10.49 3.90
C ALA A 815 -15.45 -11.57 3.68
N ILE A 816 -14.97 -11.68 2.44
CA ILE A 816 -13.89 -12.59 2.02
C ILE A 816 -12.86 -11.77 1.28
N THR A 817 -11.57 -12.03 1.50
CA THR A 817 -10.48 -11.39 0.74
C THR A 817 -9.30 -12.33 0.60
N PHE A 818 -8.65 -12.34 -0.56
CA PHE A 818 -7.55 -13.26 -0.85
C PHE A 818 -6.19 -12.56 -0.88
N ILE A 819 -5.19 -13.21 -0.28
CA ILE A 819 -3.77 -12.87 -0.37
C ILE A 819 -3.10 -13.98 -1.16
N HIS A 820 -3.08 -13.78 -2.49
CA HIS A 820 -2.60 -14.77 -3.44
C HIS A 820 -1.13 -15.10 -3.24
N GLN A 821 -0.28 -14.09 -2.98
CA GLN A 821 1.17 -14.29 -2.76
C GLN A 821 1.48 -15.23 -1.59
N LYS A 822 0.55 -15.39 -0.64
CA LYS A 822 0.73 -16.20 0.58
C LYS A 822 -0.22 -17.39 0.64
N HIS A 823 -0.97 -17.65 -0.43
CA HIS A 823 -1.99 -18.69 -0.48
C HIS A 823 -2.92 -18.67 0.76
N MET A 824 -3.38 -17.48 1.15
CA MET A 824 -4.20 -17.29 2.33
C MET A 824 -5.51 -16.57 1.98
N ALA A 825 -6.62 -17.04 2.54
CA ALA A 825 -7.92 -16.39 2.50
C ALA A 825 -8.24 -15.78 3.87
N LEU A 826 -8.65 -14.51 3.88
CA LEU A 826 -9.15 -13.80 5.05
C LEU A 826 -10.68 -13.83 5.02
N LEU A 827 -11.29 -14.26 6.11
CA LEU A 827 -12.74 -14.32 6.25
C LEU A 827 -13.16 -13.58 7.50
N VAL A 828 -14.08 -12.63 7.36
CA VAL A 828 -14.77 -12.02 8.51
C VAL A 828 -16.01 -12.84 8.78
N THR A 829 -16.02 -13.61 9.87
CA THR A 829 -17.04 -14.61 10.15
C THR A 829 -17.65 -14.46 11.55
N GLY A 830 -18.77 -15.16 11.79
CA GLY A 830 -19.44 -15.20 13.08
C GLY A 830 -20.29 -13.96 13.41
N SER A 831 -21.04 -14.06 14.51
CA SER A 831 -21.87 -12.95 15.03
C SER A 831 -21.02 -11.75 15.48
N ASN A 832 -19.84 -12.03 16.02
CA ASN A 832 -18.90 -11.03 16.53
C ASN A 832 -17.99 -10.42 15.45
N ARG A 833 -18.20 -10.74 14.16
CA ARG A 833 -17.36 -10.27 13.03
C ARG A 833 -15.86 -10.47 13.31
N THR A 834 -15.51 -11.69 13.64
CA THR A 834 -14.12 -12.10 13.92
C THR A 834 -13.35 -12.34 12.64
N LEU A 835 -12.09 -11.88 12.60
CA LEU A 835 -11.21 -12.12 11.45
C LEU A 835 -10.50 -13.47 11.58
N HIS A 836 -10.79 -14.35 10.64
CA HIS A 836 -10.16 -15.66 10.48
C HIS A 836 -9.32 -15.72 9.21
N THR A 837 -8.33 -16.61 9.24
CA THR A 837 -7.50 -17.01 8.12
C THR A 837 -7.82 -18.47 7.76
N ALA A 838 -7.72 -18.77 6.48
CA ALA A 838 -7.82 -20.11 5.93
C ALA A 838 -6.77 -20.30 4.83
N ASN A 839 -6.37 -21.54 4.58
CA ASN A 839 -5.50 -21.85 3.46
C ASN A 839 -6.27 -21.72 2.14
N LEU A 840 -5.81 -20.86 1.24
CA LEU A 840 -6.47 -20.60 -0.04
C LEU A 840 -6.49 -21.84 -0.93
N ARG A 841 -5.44 -22.67 -0.93
CA ARG A 841 -5.42 -23.92 -1.70
C ARG A 841 -6.47 -24.90 -1.20
N HIS A 842 -6.61 -25.02 0.12
CA HIS A 842 -7.64 -25.86 0.71
C HIS A 842 -9.04 -25.33 0.39
N LEU A 843 -9.24 -24.00 0.43
CA LEU A 843 -10.49 -23.38 0.02
C LEU A 843 -10.83 -23.67 -1.45
N VAL A 844 -9.84 -23.59 -2.36
CA VAL A 844 -10.03 -23.93 -3.78
C VAL A 844 -10.45 -25.39 -3.94
N THR A 845 -9.72 -26.31 -3.33
CA THR A 845 -10.06 -27.74 -3.37
C THR A 845 -11.46 -27.98 -2.80
N ALA A 846 -11.78 -27.41 -1.64
CA ALA A 846 -13.09 -27.52 -0.99
C ALA A 846 -14.22 -26.95 -1.86
N ALA A 847 -13.97 -25.84 -2.56
CA ALA A 847 -14.96 -25.22 -3.44
C ALA A 847 -15.22 -26.04 -4.72
N GLU A 848 -14.22 -26.77 -5.21
CA GLU A 848 -14.32 -27.64 -6.39
C GLU A 848 -14.89 -29.03 -6.10
N MET A 849 -14.98 -29.43 -4.83
CA MET A 849 -15.57 -30.72 -4.46
C MET A 849 -17.09 -30.74 -4.66
N ASN A 850 -17.59 -31.90 -5.10
CA ASN A 850 -19.03 -32.13 -5.23
C ASN A 850 -19.71 -32.13 -3.86
N ALA A 851 -21.00 -31.77 -3.83
CA ALA A 851 -21.80 -31.68 -2.60
C ALA A 851 -21.81 -32.96 -1.73
N CYS A 852 -21.64 -34.14 -2.32
CA CYS A 852 -21.57 -35.42 -1.59
C CYS A 852 -20.32 -35.57 -0.72
N ALA A 853 -19.26 -34.78 -0.95
CA ALA A 853 -18.01 -34.86 -0.20
C ALA A 853 -18.03 -34.08 1.11
N SER A 854 -19.09 -33.29 1.37
CA SER A 854 -19.22 -32.40 2.54
C SER A 854 -17.92 -31.65 2.85
N PRO A 855 -17.40 -30.82 1.92
CA PRO A 855 -16.12 -30.15 2.08
C PRO A 855 -16.13 -29.29 3.35
N SER A 856 -15.16 -29.44 4.23
CA SER A 856 -14.98 -28.60 5.42
C SER A 856 -13.74 -27.71 5.29
N LEU A 857 -13.82 -26.50 5.82
CA LEU A 857 -12.71 -25.56 5.86
C LEU A 857 -12.32 -25.26 7.31
N ASP A 858 -11.07 -25.50 7.65
CA ASP A 858 -10.53 -25.16 8.95
C ASP A 858 -10.16 -23.67 9.00
N LEU A 859 -10.75 -22.97 9.96
CA LEU A 859 -10.47 -21.56 10.23
C LEU A 859 -9.53 -21.42 11.41
N SER A 860 -8.55 -20.53 11.28
CA SER A 860 -7.70 -20.10 12.39
C SER A 860 -7.86 -18.60 12.61
N PRO A 861 -7.90 -18.08 13.85
CA PRO A 861 -7.85 -16.64 14.07
C PRO A 861 -6.52 -16.08 13.56
N LEU A 862 -6.52 -14.89 12.95
CA LEU A 862 -5.29 -14.24 12.47
C LEU A 862 -4.25 -14.06 13.60
N PHE A 863 -4.73 -13.75 14.80
CA PHE A 863 -3.93 -13.62 16.02
C PHE A 863 -4.47 -14.59 17.09
N PRO A 864 -3.85 -15.76 17.29
CA PRO A 864 -4.35 -16.77 18.22
C PRO A 864 -4.43 -16.32 19.68
N SER A 865 -3.50 -15.47 20.11
CA SER A 865 -3.46 -14.93 21.48
C SER A 865 -4.48 -13.82 21.72
N ALA A 866 -4.91 -13.10 20.67
CA ALA A 866 -5.83 -11.97 20.77
C ALA A 866 -6.69 -11.82 19.49
N PRO A 867 -7.76 -12.62 19.34
CA PRO A 867 -8.61 -12.59 18.16
C PRO A 867 -9.21 -11.21 17.91
N LEU A 868 -9.14 -10.73 16.66
CA LEU A 868 -9.74 -9.47 16.27
C LEU A 868 -11.24 -9.64 16.06
N THR A 869 -12.03 -9.10 16.99
CA THR A 869 -13.50 -9.05 16.95
C THR A 869 -14.00 -7.68 16.51
N GLY A 870 -15.18 -7.61 15.90
CA GLY A 870 -15.82 -6.34 15.53
C GLY A 870 -15.19 -5.68 14.31
N VAL A 871 -14.66 -6.45 13.36
CA VAL A 871 -14.08 -5.92 12.13
C VAL A 871 -15.17 -5.27 11.28
N ASN A 872 -14.97 -3.99 10.95
CA ASN A 872 -15.86 -3.23 10.08
C ASN A 872 -15.48 -3.40 8.61
N THR A 873 -14.19 -3.19 8.31
CA THR A 873 -13.65 -3.21 6.95
C THR A 873 -12.16 -3.52 6.99
N LEU A 874 -11.60 -3.96 5.87
CA LEU A 874 -10.20 -4.30 5.73
C LEU A 874 -9.71 -3.91 4.33
N ALA A 875 -8.43 -3.56 4.23
CA ALA A 875 -7.78 -3.25 2.97
C ALA A 875 -6.38 -3.85 2.92
N ILE A 876 -6.00 -4.25 1.72
CA ILE A 876 -4.72 -4.89 1.44
C ILE A 876 -3.94 -3.98 0.50
N SER A 877 -2.65 -3.82 0.75
CA SER A 877 -1.79 -3.05 -0.14
C SER A 877 -1.73 -3.69 -1.54
N PRO A 878 -1.50 -2.89 -2.60
CA PRO A 878 -1.31 -3.42 -3.95
C PRO A 878 -0.19 -4.48 -4.04
N CYS A 879 0.86 -4.33 -3.21
CA CYS A 879 1.95 -5.29 -3.09
C CYS A 879 1.64 -6.50 -2.20
N GLN A 880 0.43 -6.60 -1.63
CA GLN A 880 -0.04 -7.68 -0.74
C GLN A 880 0.79 -7.92 0.53
N ASN A 881 1.58 -6.91 0.94
CA ASN A 881 2.49 -7.00 2.10
C ASN A 881 1.98 -6.28 3.35
N ILE A 882 0.99 -5.39 3.22
CA ILE A 882 0.42 -4.65 4.34
C ILE A 882 -1.08 -4.87 4.35
N LEU A 883 -1.60 -5.19 5.54
CA LEU A 883 -3.01 -5.39 5.82
C LEU A 883 -3.46 -4.32 6.83
N ALA A 884 -4.44 -3.51 6.46
CA ALA A 884 -5.06 -2.54 7.34
C ALA A 884 -6.47 -3.01 7.70
N ILE A 885 -6.77 -3.06 8.99
CA ILE A 885 -8.01 -3.61 9.55
C ILE A 885 -8.65 -2.53 10.42
N ALA A 886 -9.91 -2.19 10.13
CA ALA A 886 -10.67 -1.24 10.91
C ALA A 886 -11.62 -1.97 11.87
N ILE A 887 -11.53 -1.64 13.15
CA ILE A 887 -12.35 -2.20 14.25
C ILE A 887 -12.95 -1.02 15.01
N GLY A 888 -14.21 -0.69 14.72
CA GLY A 888 -14.83 0.53 15.26
C GLY A 888 -14.00 1.77 14.94
N SER A 889 -13.45 2.45 15.96
CA SER A 889 -12.55 3.61 15.82
C SER A 889 -11.05 3.26 15.78
N THR A 890 -10.71 1.98 15.97
CA THR A 890 -9.33 1.49 16.04
C THR A 890 -8.87 1.00 14.68
N LEU A 891 -7.67 1.42 14.28
CA LEU A 891 -6.98 0.94 13.11
C LEU A 891 -5.86 -0.02 13.55
N VAL A 892 -5.90 -1.26 13.06
CA VAL A 892 -4.86 -2.28 13.26
C VAL A 892 -4.16 -2.49 11.93
N ILE A 893 -2.83 -2.39 11.92
CA ILE A 893 -2.02 -2.53 10.72
C ILE A 893 -1.01 -3.63 10.94
N CYS A 894 -1.08 -4.62 10.06
CA CYS A 894 -0.22 -5.79 10.08
C CYS A 894 0.68 -5.73 8.85
N ARG A 895 1.97 -6.05 9.04
CA ARG A 895 2.94 -6.13 7.95
C ARG A 895 3.44 -7.56 7.83
N TRP A 896 3.58 -8.02 6.59
CA TRP A 896 4.16 -9.31 6.31
C TRP A 896 5.69 -9.26 6.47
N ASN A 897 6.23 -10.06 7.39
CA ASN A 897 7.66 -10.39 7.44
C ASN A 897 7.89 -11.77 6.80
N ASN A 898 9.12 -12.11 6.39
CA ASN A 898 9.40 -13.32 5.59
C ASN A 898 8.84 -14.64 6.18
N VAL A 899 8.49 -14.69 7.46
CA VAL A 899 8.01 -15.89 8.15
C VAL A 899 6.58 -15.75 8.69
N ASP A 900 6.17 -14.60 9.26
CA ASP A 900 4.88 -14.43 9.95
C ASP A 900 4.24 -13.03 9.79
N TYR A 901 2.99 -12.90 10.26
CA TYR A 901 2.35 -11.61 10.51
C TYR A 901 2.91 -10.97 11.77
N ASP A 902 3.42 -9.75 11.63
CA ASP A 902 3.72 -8.91 12.79
C ASP A 902 2.68 -7.78 12.89
N GLU A 903 2.07 -7.63 14.06
CA GLU A 903 1.20 -6.50 14.36
C GLU A 903 2.09 -5.26 14.52
N MET A 904 2.21 -4.49 13.45
CA MET A 904 3.10 -3.32 13.43
C MET A 904 2.52 -2.17 14.27
N CYS A 905 1.21 -1.94 14.19
CA CYS A 905 0.57 -0.86 14.92
C CYS A 905 -0.91 -1.15 15.19
N ARG A 906 -1.35 -0.88 16.42
CA ARG A 906 -2.76 -0.74 16.79
C ARG A 906 -2.97 0.60 17.44
N LYS A 907 -3.81 1.43 16.82
CA LYS A 907 -4.06 2.80 17.27
C LYS A 907 -5.55 3.13 17.22
N ASP A 908 -6.07 3.63 18.32
CA ASP A 908 -7.37 4.28 18.34
C ASP A 908 -7.26 5.69 17.75
N MET A 909 -8.09 5.98 16.75
CA MET A 909 -7.98 7.17 15.93
C MET A 909 -8.80 8.35 16.45
N GLY A 910 -9.62 8.17 17.51
CA GLY A 910 -10.31 9.26 18.20
C GLY A 910 -11.38 10.03 17.38
N GLY A 911 -11.71 9.57 16.17
CA GLY A 911 -12.53 10.28 15.18
C GLY A 911 -13.94 9.72 14.95
N GLY A 912 -14.38 8.71 15.71
CA GLY A 912 -15.60 7.94 15.44
C GLY A 912 -15.31 6.64 14.69
N SER A 913 -16.36 5.93 14.27
CA SER A 913 -16.19 4.64 13.58
C SER A 913 -15.60 4.85 12.18
N ILE A 914 -14.56 4.09 11.88
CA ILE A 914 -13.96 4.00 10.56
C ILE A 914 -14.96 3.28 9.64
N GLN A 915 -15.28 3.91 8.52
CA GLN A 915 -16.25 3.42 7.52
C GLN A 915 -15.54 2.67 6.39
N SER A 916 -14.42 3.21 5.92
CA SER A 916 -13.60 2.62 4.85
C SER A 916 -12.13 2.81 5.19
N VAL A 917 -11.30 1.86 4.76
CA VAL A 917 -9.84 1.93 4.83
C VAL A 917 -9.27 1.56 3.48
N SER A 918 -8.20 2.23 3.06
CA SER A 918 -7.48 1.97 1.82
C SER A 918 -5.99 2.17 2.03
N VAL A 919 -5.16 1.28 1.49
CA VAL A 919 -3.71 1.38 1.57
C VAL A 919 -3.19 1.99 0.28
N VAL A 920 -2.89 3.30 0.30
CA VAL A 920 -2.38 4.04 -0.86
C VAL A 920 -0.90 3.71 -1.08
N SER A 921 -0.11 3.74 0.00
CA SER A 921 1.29 3.35 -0.02
C SER A 921 1.70 2.69 1.30
N PRO A 922 2.87 2.04 1.39
CA PRO A 922 3.37 1.48 2.64
C PRO A 922 3.52 2.48 3.80
N HIS A 923 3.61 3.78 3.48
CA HIS A 923 3.77 4.89 4.43
C HIS A 923 2.54 5.82 4.47
N SER A 924 1.46 5.48 3.74
CA SER A 924 0.24 6.30 3.68
C SER A 924 -0.97 5.38 3.58
N ILE A 925 -1.61 5.17 4.72
CA ILE A 925 -2.87 4.44 4.84
C ILE A 925 -3.97 5.48 5.03
N VAL A 926 -4.93 5.52 4.12
CA VAL A 926 -6.02 6.49 4.17
C VAL A 926 -7.25 5.79 4.72
N TYR A 927 -7.88 6.38 5.73
CA TYR A 927 -9.13 5.89 6.27
C TYR A 927 -10.19 7.00 6.29
N ALA A 928 -11.44 6.59 6.07
CA ALA A 928 -12.62 7.43 6.12
C ALA A 928 -13.31 7.25 7.46
N SER A 929 -13.55 8.35 8.15
CA SER A 929 -14.20 8.37 9.46
C SER A 929 -15.35 9.38 9.48
N GLU A 930 -16.44 9.03 10.16
CA GLU A 930 -17.67 9.81 10.17
C GLU A 930 -17.49 11.25 10.67
N ARG A 931 -16.65 11.48 11.69
CA ARG A 931 -16.45 12.85 12.23
C ARG A 931 -15.22 13.55 11.68
N SER A 932 -14.18 12.82 11.31
CA SER A 932 -12.88 13.40 10.93
C SER A 932 -12.63 13.45 9.42
N GLY A 933 -13.55 12.97 8.59
CA GLY A 933 -13.36 12.97 7.13
C GLY A 933 -12.36 11.91 6.68
N PHE A 934 -11.64 12.20 5.59
CA PHE A 934 -10.50 11.39 5.14
C PHE A 934 -9.21 11.81 5.87
N VAL A 935 -8.58 10.84 6.50
CA VAL A 935 -7.36 11.03 7.28
C VAL A 935 -6.30 10.04 6.78
N THR A 936 -5.08 10.52 6.62
CA THR A 936 -3.92 9.67 6.32
C THR A 936 -3.23 9.30 7.62
N PHE A 937 -2.83 8.04 7.72
CA PHE A 937 -2.05 7.48 8.80
C PHE A 937 -0.77 6.88 8.23
N ASP A 938 0.35 7.33 8.76
CA ASP A 938 1.65 6.74 8.47
C ASP A 938 2.01 5.74 9.58
N PRO A 939 2.09 4.44 9.26
CA PRO A 939 2.42 3.43 10.25
C PRO A 939 3.82 3.54 10.84
N THR A 940 4.80 4.08 10.10
CA THR A 940 6.20 4.13 10.60
C THR A 940 6.37 5.24 11.63
N THR A 941 5.72 6.38 11.42
CA THR A 941 5.76 7.51 12.36
C THR A 941 4.63 7.48 13.39
N CYS A 942 3.64 6.59 13.23
CA CYS A 942 2.42 6.51 14.04
C CYS A 942 1.66 7.86 14.13
N ARG A 943 1.76 8.68 13.07
CA ARG A 943 1.10 9.98 12.98
C ARG A 943 -0.08 9.89 12.03
N HIS A 944 -1.17 10.56 12.39
CA HIS A 944 -2.28 10.81 11.50
C HIS A 944 -2.42 12.30 11.20
N ARG A 945 -2.86 12.62 9.99
CA ARG A 945 -3.11 13.98 9.53
C ARG A 945 -4.34 14.00 8.65
N ALA A 946 -5.11 15.10 8.70
CA ALA A 946 -6.14 15.34 7.69
C ALA A 946 -5.52 15.21 6.29
N TRP A 947 -6.09 14.34 5.46
CA TRP A 947 -5.57 14.05 4.13
C TRP A 947 -6.09 15.07 3.11
N LEU A 948 -7.36 15.46 3.26
CA LEU A 948 -8.00 16.48 2.42
C LEU A 948 -8.10 17.82 3.17
N SER A 949 -7.98 18.92 2.44
CA SER A 949 -8.18 20.28 2.97
C SER A 949 -9.67 20.52 3.28
N THR A 950 -9.95 21.16 4.42
CA THR A 950 -11.33 21.53 4.79
C THR A 950 -11.94 22.61 3.90
N LYS A 951 -11.14 23.24 3.02
CA LYS A 951 -11.58 24.28 2.10
C LYS A 951 -12.16 23.73 0.79
N GLU A 952 -12.03 22.44 0.51
CA GLU A 952 -12.52 21.87 -0.75
C GLU A 952 -14.05 21.86 -0.82
N PRO A 953 -14.66 22.07 -2.01
CA PRO A 953 -16.10 22.31 -2.14
C PRO A 953 -16.98 21.14 -1.66
N VAL A 954 -16.60 19.90 -1.98
CA VAL A 954 -17.34 18.70 -1.53
C VAL A 954 -17.14 18.44 -0.03
N VAL A 955 -15.97 18.80 0.51
CA VAL A 955 -15.63 18.61 1.93
C VAL A 955 -16.31 19.65 2.82
N SER A 956 -16.41 20.90 2.35
CA SER A 956 -17.03 22.01 3.07
C SER A 956 -18.56 22.00 3.02
N SER A 957 -19.16 21.16 2.17
CA SER A 957 -20.61 21.02 2.07
C SER A 957 -21.21 20.45 3.37
N PRO A 958 -22.19 21.13 4.00
CA PRO A 958 -22.79 20.67 5.24
C PRO A 958 -23.51 19.33 5.05
N GLY A 959 -23.22 18.35 5.92
CA GLY A 959 -23.74 16.99 5.81
C GLY A 959 -22.94 16.06 4.88
N SER A 960 -21.83 16.53 4.31
CA SER A 960 -20.88 15.70 3.57
C SER A 960 -20.23 14.67 4.51
N ARG A 961 -20.33 13.39 4.14
CA ARG A 961 -19.79 12.25 4.89
C ARG A 961 -18.90 11.43 3.98
N PRO A 962 -17.67 11.10 4.39
CA PRO A 962 -16.78 10.29 3.58
C PRO A 962 -17.33 8.86 3.51
N LEU A 963 -17.25 8.25 2.32
CA LEU A 963 -17.72 6.89 2.05
C LEU A 963 -16.55 5.95 1.84
N CYS A 964 -15.83 6.10 0.73
CA CYS A 964 -14.75 5.21 0.34
C CYS A 964 -13.72 5.93 -0.54
N LEU A 965 -12.53 5.35 -0.62
CA LEU A 965 -11.48 5.78 -1.54
C LEU A 965 -11.33 4.74 -2.65
N VAL A 966 -11.50 5.17 -3.89
CA VAL A 966 -11.45 4.29 -5.07
C VAL A 966 -10.18 4.58 -5.87
N ASN A 967 -9.39 3.57 -6.17
CA ASN A 967 -8.17 3.72 -6.95
C ASN A 967 -8.50 3.83 -8.45
N ILE A 968 -8.16 4.95 -9.10
CA ILE A 968 -8.44 5.21 -10.52
C ILE A 968 -7.20 4.91 -11.37
N SER A 969 -6.04 5.38 -10.93
CA SER A 969 -4.74 5.15 -11.57
C SER A 969 -3.62 5.08 -10.52
N LYS A 970 -2.40 4.72 -10.92
CA LYS A 970 -1.25 4.57 -9.99
C LYS A 970 -1.03 5.75 -9.04
N HIS A 971 -1.38 6.97 -9.46
CA HIS A 971 -1.18 8.20 -8.69
C HIS A 971 -2.45 9.07 -8.62
N GLU A 972 -3.62 8.51 -8.93
CA GLU A 972 -4.90 9.23 -8.88
C GLU A 972 -5.97 8.36 -8.24
N HIS A 973 -6.59 8.89 -7.19
CA HIS A 973 -7.65 8.25 -6.42
C HIS A 973 -8.90 9.12 -6.44
N LEU A 974 -10.06 8.50 -6.26
CA LEU A 974 -11.35 9.16 -6.16
C LEU A 974 -11.83 9.09 -4.71
N ALA A 975 -11.74 10.21 -4.00
CA ALA A 975 -12.24 10.36 -2.64
C ALA A 975 -13.76 10.60 -2.69
N CYS A 976 -14.54 9.58 -2.32
CA CYS A 976 -15.99 9.59 -2.44
C CYS A 976 -16.66 10.01 -1.14
N PHE A 977 -17.60 10.93 -1.24
CA PHE A 977 -18.50 11.39 -0.19
C PHE A 977 -19.95 11.03 -0.57
N ASN A 978 -20.88 11.17 0.35
CA ASN A 978 -22.31 10.99 0.08
C ASN A 978 -22.91 12.03 -0.89
N THR A 979 -22.31 13.22 -1.01
CA THR A 979 -22.79 14.32 -1.88
C THR A 979 -22.06 14.40 -3.22
N GLY A 980 -20.82 13.92 -3.30
CA GLY A 980 -19.98 13.96 -4.50
C GLY A 980 -18.65 13.24 -4.30
N ALA A 981 -17.72 13.43 -5.22
CA ALA A 981 -16.37 12.88 -5.18
C ALA A 981 -15.32 13.86 -5.71
N LEU A 982 -14.10 13.70 -5.23
CA LEU A 982 -12.93 14.48 -5.61
C LEU A 982 -11.84 13.57 -6.16
N PHE A 983 -11.26 13.94 -7.30
CA PHE A 983 -10.07 13.29 -7.82
C PHE A 983 -8.83 13.88 -7.15
N VAL A 984 -8.03 13.02 -6.52
CA VAL A 984 -6.92 13.42 -5.66
C VAL A 984 -5.69 12.55 -5.91
N ASP A 985 -4.51 13.12 -5.65
CA ASP A 985 -3.24 12.41 -5.72
C ASP A 985 -2.96 11.62 -4.42
N ASP A 986 -1.82 10.92 -4.38
CA ASP A 986 -1.37 10.16 -3.20
C ASP A 986 -1.21 11.03 -1.93
N THR A 987 -1.06 12.35 -2.10
CA THR A 987 -0.91 13.34 -1.01
C THR A 987 -2.22 13.99 -0.57
N GLY A 988 -3.33 13.70 -1.27
CA GLY A 988 -4.65 14.27 -0.99
C GLY A 988 -4.90 15.64 -1.65
N LYS A 989 -4.07 16.05 -2.62
CA LYS A 989 -4.32 17.26 -3.42
C LYS A 989 -5.17 16.94 -4.64
N MET A 990 -6.03 17.88 -5.04
CA MET A 990 -6.88 17.69 -6.22
C MET A 990 -6.06 17.56 -7.51
N THR A 991 -6.32 16.52 -8.29
CA THR A 991 -5.69 16.29 -9.60
C THR A 991 -6.54 16.85 -10.76
N ARG A 992 -7.84 17.01 -10.55
CA ARG A 992 -8.81 17.51 -11.54
C ARG A 992 -9.48 18.78 -11.01
N SER A 993 -9.88 19.67 -11.91
CA SER A 993 -10.33 21.02 -11.53
C SER A 993 -11.74 21.07 -10.97
N GLU A 994 -12.60 20.13 -11.36
CA GLU A 994 -14.00 20.09 -10.93
C GLU A 994 -14.32 18.80 -10.14
N PRO A 995 -15.17 18.88 -9.11
CA PRO A 995 -15.71 17.72 -8.41
C PRO A 995 -16.73 16.95 -9.26
N LEU A 996 -16.86 15.66 -8.98
CA LEU A 996 -17.95 14.82 -9.46
C LEU A 996 -19.11 14.92 -8.47
N TYR A 997 -20.35 15.11 -8.94
CA TYR A 997 -21.52 15.12 -8.07
C TYR A 997 -22.40 13.89 -8.30
N TRP A 998 -23.02 13.40 -7.24
CA TRP A 998 -23.96 12.28 -7.37
C TRP A 998 -25.38 12.78 -7.55
N ASN A 999 -26.07 12.23 -8.54
CA ASN A 999 -27.51 12.48 -8.73
C ASN A 999 -28.36 11.77 -7.66
N TYR A 1000 -27.84 10.68 -7.09
CA TYR A 1000 -28.51 9.85 -6.09
C TYR A 1000 -27.52 9.48 -4.98
N LEU A 1001 -28.03 9.12 -3.80
CA LEU A 1001 -27.19 8.74 -2.66
C LEU A 1001 -26.46 7.40 -2.94
N PRO A 1002 -25.13 7.40 -3.07
CA PRO A 1002 -24.37 6.19 -3.34
C PRO A 1002 -24.30 5.29 -2.10
N VAL A 1003 -24.56 4.00 -2.31
CA VAL A 1003 -24.44 2.90 -1.34
C VAL A 1003 -23.10 2.19 -1.51
N ALA A 1004 -22.66 1.96 -2.75
CA ALA A 1004 -21.37 1.39 -3.08
C ALA A 1004 -20.84 2.00 -4.37
N ILE A 1005 -19.52 2.16 -4.48
CA ILE A 1005 -18.86 2.77 -5.63
C ILE A 1005 -17.71 1.87 -6.03
N VAL A 1006 -17.67 1.49 -7.31
CA VAL A 1006 -16.71 0.52 -7.85
C VAL A 1006 -16.16 1.06 -9.16
N PHE A 1007 -14.84 0.98 -9.36
CA PHE A 1007 -14.22 1.41 -10.59
C PHE A 1007 -13.71 0.22 -11.40
N ARG A 1008 -14.20 0.10 -12.63
CA ARG A 1008 -13.84 -0.90 -13.63
C ARG A 1008 -13.43 -0.19 -14.90
N LYS A 1009 -12.14 0.13 -14.99
CA LYS A 1009 -11.58 1.00 -16.04
C LYS A 1009 -12.18 0.66 -17.42
N PRO A 1010 -12.79 1.63 -18.13
CA PRO A 1010 -12.89 3.08 -17.81
C PRO A 1010 -14.15 3.51 -17.03
N PHE A 1011 -15.00 2.59 -16.57
CA PHE A 1011 -16.31 2.89 -16.00
C PHE A 1011 -16.30 2.96 -14.48
N LEU A 1012 -16.95 3.97 -13.92
CA LEU A 1012 -17.30 4.06 -12.51
C LEU A 1012 -18.75 3.63 -12.33
N VAL A 1013 -18.97 2.58 -11.55
CA VAL A 1013 -20.31 2.02 -11.27
C VAL A 1013 -20.71 2.43 -9.86
N VAL A 1014 -21.77 3.21 -9.76
CA VAL A 1014 -22.33 3.77 -8.53
C VAL A 1014 -23.66 3.10 -8.23
N PHE A 1015 -23.71 2.34 -7.13
CA PHE A 1015 -24.90 1.67 -6.67
C PHE A 1015 -25.74 2.59 -5.79
N ASN A 1016 -27.00 2.80 -6.13
CA ASN A 1016 -27.96 3.54 -5.32
C ASN A 1016 -29.08 2.59 -4.85
N PRO A 1017 -29.91 2.96 -3.85
CA PRO A 1017 -30.97 2.06 -3.35
C PRO A 1017 -32.01 1.65 -4.41
N SER A 1018 -32.15 2.42 -5.50
CA SER A 1018 -33.19 2.24 -6.52
C SER A 1018 -32.67 2.14 -7.96
N CYS A 1019 -31.37 2.36 -8.18
CA CYS A 1019 -30.77 2.37 -9.51
C CYS A 1019 -29.25 2.17 -9.42
N ILE A 1020 -28.62 1.94 -10.58
CA ILE A 1020 -27.17 1.89 -10.73
C ILE A 1020 -26.79 2.95 -11.76
N THR A 1021 -25.91 3.87 -11.39
CA THR A 1021 -25.40 4.90 -12.29
C THR A 1021 -24.01 4.49 -12.78
N ILE A 1022 -23.77 4.52 -14.09
CA ILE A 1022 -22.49 4.18 -14.70
C ILE A 1022 -21.94 5.43 -15.38
N ILE A 1023 -20.75 5.83 -14.98
CA ILE A 1023 -20.09 7.06 -15.44
C ILE A 1023 -18.79 6.68 -16.15
N GLN A 1024 -18.59 7.17 -17.37
CA GLN A 1024 -17.33 6.93 -18.08
C GLN A 1024 -16.25 7.92 -17.64
N ILE A 1025 -15.16 7.43 -17.06
CA ILE A 1025 -14.01 8.24 -16.63
C ILE A 1025 -12.88 8.10 -17.64
N ASN A 1026 -12.62 9.19 -18.37
CA ASN A 1026 -11.48 9.32 -19.28
C ASN A 1026 -10.40 10.22 -18.67
N GLU A 1027 -9.21 10.25 -19.29
CA GLU A 1027 -8.09 11.10 -18.84
C GLU A 1027 -8.42 12.60 -18.86
N ASN A 1028 -9.24 13.03 -19.83
CA ASN A 1028 -9.64 14.44 -19.98
C ASN A 1028 -10.87 14.84 -19.16
N THR A 1029 -11.59 13.88 -18.56
CA THR A 1029 -12.82 14.15 -17.80
C THR A 1029 -12.50 15.12 -16.66
N LEU A 1030 -13.14 16.30 -16.64
CA LEU A 1030 -12.98 17.34 -15.60
C LEU A 1030 -11.56 17.95 -15.47
N ARG A 1031 -10.73 17.92 -16.54
CA ARG A 1031 -9.35 18.48 -16.54
C ARG A 1031 -9.15 19.84 -17.23
N ARG A 1032 -10.15 20.48 -17.87
CA ARG A 1032 -9.92 21.72 -18.67
C ARG A 1032 -10.97 22.82 -18.47
N ARG A 1033 -10.50 24.08 -18.50
CA ARG A 1033 -11.19 25.36 -18.26
C ARG A 1033 -11.56 26.16 -19.53
N GLU A 1034 -11.54 25.53 -20.71
CA GLU A 1034 -11.71 26.21 -22.01
C GLU A 1034 -12.88 25.61 -22.79
N SER A 1035 -14.09 26.08 -22.45
CA SER A 1035 -15.33 26.19 -23.24
C SER A 1035 -16.50 26.26 -22.26
N ASN A 1036 -17.51 27.09 -22.56
CA ASN A 1036 -18.57 27.53 -21.64
C ASN A 1036 -19.62 26.45 -21.29
N SER A 1037 -19.21 25.24 -20.91
CA SER A 1037 -20.11 24.28 -20.29
C SER A 1037 -19.39 23.51 -19.17
N SER A 1038 -19.73 23.84 -17.93
CA SER A 1038 -19.45 23.04 -16.73
C SER A 1038 -20.32 21.77 -16.75
N THR A 1039 -20.07 20.90 -17.72
CA THR A 1039 -20.87 19.68 -17.93
C THR A 1039 -20.20 18.51 -17.23
N GLN A 1040 -20.87 17.98 -16.20
CA GLN A 1040 -20.54 16.69 -15.57
C GLN A 1040 -20.37 15.60 -16.63
N PRO A 1041 -19.55 14.56 -16.38
CA PRO A 1041 -19.37 13.46 -17.33
C PRO A 1041 -20.69 12.75 -17.62
N ASP A 1042 -20.82 12.22 -18.85
CA ASP A 1042 -21.98 11.46 -19.30
C ASP A 1042 -22.23 10.25 -18.37
N ASP A 1043 -23.43 10.20 -17.80
CA ASP A 1043 -23.87 9.16 -16.88
C ASP A 1043 -25.07 8.38 -17.45
N ARG A 1044 -24.98 7.05 -17.39
CA ARG A 1044 -26.08 6.16 -17.79
C ARG A 1044 -26.67 5.51 -16.55
N VAL A 1045 -27.98 5.60 -16.38
CA VAL A 1045 -28.68 5.04 -15.22
C VAL A 1045 -29.44 3.78 -15.63
N ILE A 1046 -29.26 2.72 -14.86
CA ILE A 1046 -30.01 1.47 -14.96
C ILE A 1046 -30.94 1.38 -13.75
N ASP A 1047 -32.23 1.33 -14.00
CA ASP A 1047 -33.23 1.16 -12.94
C ASP A 1047 -33.24 -0.30 -12.46
N VAL A 1048 -32.83 -0.50 -11.21
CA VAL A 1048 -32.69 -1.81 -10.58
C VAL A 1048 -33.15 -1.67 -9.13
N LYS A 1049 -34.13 -2.45 -8.65
CA LYS A 1049 -34.62 -2.28 -7.27
C LYS A 1049 -33.67 -2.93 -6.28
N LYS A 1050 -33.24 -2.16 -5.28
CA LYS A 1050 -32.36 -2.58 -4.17
C LYS A 1050 -31.10 -3.33 -4.66
N PRO A 1051 -30.31 -2.75 -5.58
CA PRO A 1051 -29.11 -3.39 -6.05
C PRO A 1051 -28.06 -3.37 -4.92
N LYS A 1052 -27.50 -4.54 -4.61
CA LYS A 1052 -26.43 -4.69 -3.61
C LYS A 1052 -25.17 -5.20 -4.32
N PHE A 1053 -24.09 -4.44 -4.24
CA PHE A 1053 -22.78 -4.89 -4.72
C PHE A 1053 -22.27 -6.05 -3.88
N LEU A 1054 -21.74 -7.10 -4.52
CA LEU A 1054 -21.23 -8.31 -3.85
C LEU A 1054 -19.74 -8.56 -4.10
N GLY A 1055 -19.22 -8.14 -5.26
CA GLY A 1055 -17.83 -8.34 -5.64
C GLY A 1055 -17.58 -8.09 -7.12
N GLU A 1056 -16.34 -8.34 -7.53
CA GLU A 1056 -15.86 -8.12 -8.89
C GLU A 1056 -15.45 -9.44 -9.55
N THR A 1057 -15.51 -9.53 -10.88
CA THR A 1057 -14.99 -10.69 -11.61
C THR A 1057 -13.49 -10.59 -11.84
N LEU A 1058 -12.84 -11.75 -12.03
CA LEU A 1058 -11.39 -11.85 -12.32
C LEU A 1058 -10.95 -11.06 -13.57
N CYS A 1059 -11.79 -11.03 -14.59
CA CYS A 1059 -11.44 -10.50 -15.92
C CYS A 1059 -11.53 -8.97 -16.06
N ASN A 1060 -11.58 -8.20 -14.98
CA ASN A 1060 -11.71 -6.73 -14.99
C ASN A 1060 -12.94 -6.13 -15.72
N LYS A 1061 -13.84 -6.96 -16.29
CA LYS A 1061 -14.96 -6.50 -17.13
C LYS A 1061 -16.30 -6.35 -16.39
N ASN A 1062 -16.65 -7.32 -15.54
CA ASN A 1062 -18.01 -7.40 -14.98
C ASN A 1062 -18.02 -7.10 -13.48
N VAL A 1063 -19.18 -6.67 -13.00
CA VAL A 1063 -19.49 -6.41 -11.58
C VAL A 1063 -20.61 -7.35 -11.14
N VAL A 1064 -20.47 -7.94 -9.96
CA VAL A 1064 -21.46 -8.88 -9.41
C VAL A 1064 -22.36 -8.16 -8.43
N LEU A 1065 -23.66 -8.31 -8.64
CA LEU A 1065 -24.67 -7.67 -7.83
C LEU A 1065 -25.81 -8.62 -7.48
N MET A 1066 -26.47 -8.31 -6.39
CA MET A 1066 -27.75 -8.88 -6.02
C MET A 1066 -28.86 -7.89 -6.34
N SER A 1067 -29.87 -8.33 -7.06
CA SER A 1067 -31.07 -7.54 -7.34
C SER A 1067 -32.27 -8.45 -7.42
N HIS A 1068 -33.38 -8.07 -6.78
CA HIS A 1068 -34.62 -8.85 -6.85
C HIS A 1068 -34.46 -10.36 -6.51
N ASN A 1069 -33.62 -10.68 -5.51
CA ASN A 1069 -33.28 -12.06 -5.14
C ASN A 1069 -32.66 -12.87 -6.28
N ALA A 1070 -32.04 -12.21 -7.26
CA ALA A 1070 -31.24 -12.82 -8.29
C ALA A 1070 -29.80 -12.32 -8.20
N LEU A 1071 -28.86 -13.26 -8.29
CA LEU A 1071 -27.46 -12.98 -8.51
C LEU A 1071 -27.27 -12.61 -9.99
N GLN A 1072 -26.73 -11.43 -10.27
CA GLN A 1072 -26.57 -10.90 -11.62
C GLN A 1072 -25.15 -10.39 -11.86
N LEU A 1073 -24.72 -10.48 -13.12
CA LEU A 1073 -23.52 -9.85 -13.66
C LEU A 1073 -23.92 -8.61 -14.45
N LEU A 1074 -23.34 -7.48 -14.09
CA LEU A 1074 -23.41 -6.24 -14.86
C LEU A 1074 -22.15 -6.10 -15.69
N ASN A 1075 -22.30 -5.95 -17.00
CA ASN A 1075 -21.24 -5.50 -17.90
C ASN A 1075 -21.45 -4.01 -18.21
N PRO A 1076 -20.62 -3.10 -17.65
CA PRO A 1076 -20.76 -1.66 -17.87
C PRO A 1076 -20.55 -1.23 -19.32
N GLU A 1077 -19.72 -1.96 -20.08
CA GLU A 1077 -19.38 -1.62 -21.47
C GLU A 1077 -20.60 -1.77 -22.40
N LEU A 1078 -21.41 -2.81 -22.18
CA LEU A 1078 -22.64 -3.06 -22.96
C LEU A 1078 -23.69 -1.95 -22.78
N VAL A 1079 -23.64 -1.24 -21.66
CA VAL A 1079 -24.55 -0.14 -21.34
C VAL A 1079 -24.22 1.07 -22.21
N PHE A 1080 -22.95 1.28 -22.54
CA PHE A 1080 -22.49 2.37 -23.41
C PHE A 1080 -22.54 2.01 -24.90
N SER A 1081 -22.45 0.72 -25.25
CA SER A 1081 -22.55 0.25 -26.65
C SER A 1081 -23.97 0.25 -27.22
N ALA A 1082 -25.01 0.35 -26.38
CA ALA A 1082 -26.38 0.56 -26.85
C ALA A 1082 -26.49 1.99 -27.42
N GLN A 1083 -26.69 2.08 -28.73
CA GLN A 1083 -26.59 3.32 -29.51
C GLN A 1083 -27.52 4.44 -29.01
N SER A 1084 -26.90 5.60 -28.84
CA SER A 1084 -27.51 6.92 -28.92
C SER A 1084 -28.09 7.14 -30.32
N LEU A 1085 -29.41 7.04 -30.47
CA LEU A 1085 -30.13 7.77 -31.51
C LEU A 1085 -30.60 9.09 -30.89
N THR A 1086 -29.77 10.11 -30.93
CA THR A 1086 -30.20 11.48 -30.65
C THR A 1086 -31.07 11.98 -31.79
N LEU A 1087 -32.25 12.42 -31.37
CA LEU A 1087 -33.34 12.97 -32.15
C LEU A 1087 -32.94 14.34 -32.74
N SER A 1088 -32.33 14.36 -33.92
CA SER A 1088 -32.25 15.58 -34.75
C SER A 1088 -31.87 15.20 -36.18
N ASP A 1089 -32.82 14.68 -36.93
CA ASP A 1089 -32.98 14.94 -38.37
C ASP A 1089 -34.26 14.24 -38.85
N VAL A 1090 -34.95 14.89 -39.80
CA VAL A 1090 -36.15 14.47 -40.53
C VAL A 1090 -37.50 14.77 -39.87
N THR A 1091 -37.88 16.05 -39.94
CA THR A 1091 -39.24 16.47 -40.30
C THR A 1091 -39.45 16.34 -41.81
N SER A 1092 -40.30 15.41 -42.25
CA SER A 1092 -41.10 15.38 -43.51
C SER A 1092 -41.38 13.90 -43.85
N GLN A 1093 -42.64 13.42 -43.88
CA GLN A 1093 -43.48 13.31 -45.10
C GLN A 1093 -42.65 12.76 -46.29
N ASP A 1094 -42.91 11.63 -46.94
CA ASP A 1094 -44.09 10.78 -47.19
C ASP A 1094 -43.59 9.32 -47.41
N GLY A 1095 -44.40 8.26 -47.33
CA GLY A 1095 -45.11 7.72 -48.50
C GLY A 1095 -44.36 6.56 -49.19
N ASP A 1096 -44.81 5.33 -48.93
CA ASP A 1096 -44.85 4.14 -49.79
C ASP A 1096 -43.59 3.44 -50.39
N GLU A 1097 -43.66 2.09 -50.25
CA GLU A 1097 -43.28 1.01 -51.17
C GLU A 1097 -41.82 0.53 -51.39
N LEU A 1098 -41.64 -0.79 -51.15
CA LEU A 1098 -40.89 -1.81 -51.91
C LEU A 1098 -39.38 -1.55 -52.19
N SER A 1099 -38.44 -2.38 -51.75
CA SER A 1099 -38.18 -3.73 -52.32
C SER A 1099 -36.93 -4.37 -51.72
N MET A 1100 -36.82 -5.70 -51.88
CA MET A 1100 -35.69 -6.55 -51.52
C MET A 1100 -34.38 -6.18 -52.24
N SER A 1101 -33.26 -6.24 -51.52
CA SER A 1101 -32.12 -7.16 -51.80
C SER A 1101 -30.83 -6.66 -51.12
N ALA A 1102 -30.15 -7.55 -50.38
CA ALA A 1102 -28.70 -7.70 -50.27
C ALA A 1102 -28.29 -8.16 -48.86
N ILE A 1103 -28.36 -9.48 -48.66
CA ILE A 1103 -27.50 -10.22 -47.74
C ILE A 1103 -26.50 -10.92 -48.65
N ASP A 1104 -25.23 -10.53 -48.57
CA ASP A 1104 -24.06 -11.43 -48.67
C ASP A 1104 -22.81 -10.56 -48.74
N GLU A 1105 -22.07 -10.46 -47.62
CA GLU A 1105 -20.63 -10.69 -47.57
C GLU A 1105 -20.13 -10.47 -46.13
N GLU A 1106 -19.08 -11.20 -45.77
CA GLU A 1106 -18.31 -11.13 -44.51
C GLU A 1106 -18.74 -12.03 -43.33
N LEU A 1107 -19.10 -13.28 -43.67
CA LEU A 1107 -18.87 -14.43 -42.81
C LEU A 1107 -17.98 -15.46 -43.56
N LYS A 1108 -16.67 -15.18 -43.65
CA LYS A 1108 -15.57 -16.16 -43.81
C LYS A 1108 -14.24 -15.45 -44.06
N LEU A 1109 -13.36 -15.48 -43.04
CA LEU A 1109 -11.87 -15.42 -43.04
C LEU A 1109 -11.49 -14.74 -41.70
N CYS A 1110 -10.72 -15.31 -40.79
CA CYS A 1110 -9.66 -16.28 -40.94
C CYS A 1110 -9.48 -17.10 -39.65
N LEU A 1111 -9.52 -18.42 -39.79
CA LEU A 1111 -8.48 -19.28 -39.23
C LEU A 1111 -7.20 -18.99 -40.03
N CYS A 1112 -6.24 -18.29 -39.43
CA CYS A 1112 -4.79 -18.29 -39.73
C CYS A 1112 -4.08 -17.30 -38.79
N ALA A 1113 -3.87 -17.72 -37.54
CA ALA A 1113 -2.71 -17.48 -36.67
C ALA A 1113 -2.92 -18.26 -35.37
#